data_AF-A0A4S8QEP8-F1
#
_entry.id   AF-A0A4S8QEP8-F1
#
_cell.length_a   1.000
_cell.length_b   1.000
_cell.length_c   1.000
_cell.angle_alpha   90.00
_cell.angle_beta   90.00
_cell.angle_gamma   90.00
#
_symmetry.space_group_name_H-M   'P 1'
#
loop_
_entity.id
_entity.type
_entity.pdbx_description
1 polymer ?
#
loop_
_entity_poly.entity_id
_entity_poly.type
_entity_poly.pdbx_seq_one_letter_code
_entity_poly.pdbx_strand_id
1 'polypeptide(L)'
;MAENDRPGREVDASGAKGVQIGDNNLQINVYASAHPKARFANRHDLATVLHQGSRARREVRLQAFEVDEAVLAPYLGQIKIPDIPSGRVKVLLGDFGSGKSEIAETWHRAEIENLIADERAPLPVWLNAQDLLGRTLEGAVEQQLGPTWRHGQGASITVDGLDETNDPAKAQALLDAARILSKTYTNIRVLLTARPGILSAMPTEGISATLLSEDAALKLVESVSGRPYSTWRWTTDMRATVTRPFFALGAGVMLRQDGAPRGEADLIRDLVENALRKGTERSAVTSSEILPVLQKLAVVLTRTGKDDLLFSDRQIARSSRLVADGPDDSVRFALPIFQHWFAAQTILTGDVSAAEVVADTRRFNRWRWAAAVAALSARTEDAVDDLLGTWVAGNPGAAAWIINEAFNGHRDWRTEDDENLDAQTSGTRLLQALRTWTEGLGPLAGGVLPSLVVRGPVGLGVTVSGHRIDIAFSTSRPAADYVTQVPLGVHPLVPSPVPDWRPWISGEAPEGHAWPWTMVQKSIASAMDEKLSRDPFLGTPDGVWVQERRFDLARRVLGRGSGFHGDLSADEIRNRATELFNAIGQNRDAGISRNGSAIFSGAELDDLVSWIDSTAPGQVVSHLPEADVSHPGGGWVWDRYSPQRLMEFEVEVYGRACEAYDEALAHSFARLGWSMPSSALAPFGVVLEVQFDGPDRLGNVPLLTAMQVPMALIRQFAPPGPEAVWSVSRRAVIAQTSREQSTFWERQTAIRENIRSWLAGQSRESIGSLGWVDTGADDMSNGRPASSLAAGWLSDDLKSLGLGTGGSPQLR
;
A
#
# COMPACT_ATOMS: atom_id res chain seq x y z
N MET A 1 -63.90 55.67 44.71
CA MET A 1 -62.87 56.51 44.06
C MET A 1 -62.02 55.60 43.21
N ALA A 2 -62.09 55.54 41.88
CA ALA A 2 -63.02 56.04 40.87
C ALA A 2 -62.85 55.09 39.66
N GLU A 3 -63.94 54.53 39.15
CA GLU A 3 -64.41 54.56 37.74
C GLU A 3 -63.64 53.67 36.74
N ASN A 4 -64.27 52.59 36.24
CA ASN A 4 -65.04 52.48 34.96
C ASN A 4 -64.08 52.46 33.74
N ASP A 5 -64.23 51.66 32.68
CA ASP A 5 -65.39 50.99 32.10
C ASP A 5 -64.90 49.95 31.07
N ARG A 6 -65.71 48.91 30.76
CA ARG A 6 -65.56 48.06 29.55
C ARG A 6 -66.20 48.79 28.34
N PRO A 7 -65.93 48.41 27.08
CA PRO A 7 -66.69 47.33 26.43
C PRO A 7 -65.92 46.50 25.37
N GLY A 8 -66.48 45.34 25.02
CA GLY A 8 -65.96 44.47 23.98
C GLY A 8 -66.30 44.89 22.55
N ARG A 9 -65.67 44.22 21.58
CA ARG A 9 -66.17 44.05 20.21
C ARG A 9 -65.52 42.80 19.58
N GLU A 10 -66.36 41.86 19.17
CA GLU A 10 -66.06 40.88 18.12
C GLU A 10 -65.83 41.60 16.78
N VAL A 11 -64.99 41.01 15.91
CA VAL A 11 -65.29 40.62 14.51
C VAL A 11 -63.99 40.18 13.78
N ASP A 12 -64.10 38.98 13.19
CA ASP A 12 -63.44 38.37 12.02
C ASP A 12 -61.93 38.08 11.88
N ALA A 13 -61.72 36.77 11.71
CA ALA A 13 -60.82 36.05 10.80
C ALA A 13 -60.05 36.86 9.73
N SER A 14 -58.73 36.74 9.74
CA SER A 14 -57.94 36.16 8.63
C SER A 14 -56.44 36.40 8.81
N GLY A 15 -55.64 35.34 8.62
CA GLY A 15 -54.26 35.46 8.13
C GLY A 15 -53.15 35.72 9.15
N ALA A 16 -52.60 34.64 9.71
CA ALA A 16 -51.17 34.60 10.03
C ALA A 16 -50.66 33.15 9.89
N LYS A 17 -50.00 32.92 8.75
CA LYS A 17 -49.30 31.67 8.40
C LYS A 17 -48.31 31.33 9.52
N GLY A 18 -48.51 30.18 10.15
CA GLY A 18 -47.46 29.52 10.93
C GLY A 18 -46.28 29.19 10.00
N VAL A 19 -45.10 29.66 10.38
CA VAL A 19 -43.84 29.19 9.79
C VAL A 19 -43.63 27.77 10.33
N GLN A 20 -44.02 26.78 9.55
CA GLN A 20 -43.54 25.40 9.70
C GLN A 20 -42.05 25.41 9.38
N ILE A 21 -41.22 25.46 10.43
CA ILE A 21 -39.83 25.05 10.35
C ILE A 21 -39.86 23.53 10.15
N GLY A 22 -39.35 23.06 9.02
CA GLY A 22 -39.45 21.67 8.60
C GLY A 22 -38.67 20.71 9.50
N ASP A 23 -39.40 19.89 10.25
CA ASP A 23 -38.94 18.74 11.04
C ASP A 23 -38.54 17.51 10.18
N ASN A 24 -37.91 17.73 9.01
CA ASN A 24 -37.53 16.61 8.13
C ASN A 24 -36.30 15.83 8.62
N ASN A 25 -35.42 16.43 9.45
CA ASN A 25 -34.24 15.73 9.96
C ASN A 25 -34.53 14.80 11.15
N LEU A 26 -35.59 15.06 11.92
CA LEU A 26 -36.00 14.21 13.04
C LEU A 26 -36.73 12.95 12.59
N GLN A 27 -37.46 12.98 11.46
CA GLN A 27 -38.09 11.78 10.91
C GLN A 27 -37.09 10.81 10.26
N ILE A 28 -35.97 11.30 9.71
CA ILE A 28 -34.95 10.45 9.06
C ILE A 28 -34.19 9.61 10.11
N ASN A 29 -33.88 10.18 11.28
CA ASN A 29 -33.20 9.44 12.35
C ASN A 29 -34.09 8.37 13.01
N VAL A 30 -35.42 8.56 13.05
CA VAL A 30 -36.34 7.56 13.61
C VAL A 30 -36.40 6.28 12.75
N TYR A 31 -36.15 6.36 11.44
CA TYR A 31 -36.17 5.17 10.56
C TYR A 31 -34.80 4.49 10.42
N ALA A 32 -33.69 5.22 10.55
CA ALA A 32 -32.35 4.62 10.61
C ALA A 32 -32.08 3.90 11.95
N SER A 33 -32.72 4.35 13.04
CA SER A 33 -32.68 3.70 14.37
C SER A 33 -33.89 2.80 14.67
N ALA A 34 -34.80 2.58 13.70
CA ALA A 34 -35.93 1.68 13.90
C ALA A 34 -35.46 0.22 13.95
N HIS A 35 -35.59 -0.39 15.12
CA HIS A 35 -35.39 -1.81 15.37
C HIS A 35 -36.14 -2.74 14.37
N PRO A 36 -35.65 -4.00 14.21
CA PRO A 36 -35.79 -4.84 13.01
C PRO A 36 -37.11 -5.65 12.93
N LYS A 37 -38.27 -4.97 12.94
CA LYS A 37 -39.58 -5.65 12.83
C LYS A 37 -40.52 -5.10 11.75
N ALA A 38 -40.11 -4.12 10.95
CA ALA A 38 -40.87 -3.78 9.75
C ALA A 38 -40.62 -4.85 8.68
N ARG A 39 -41.40 -5.93 8.70
CA ARG A 39 -41.60 -6.76 7.49
C ARG A 39 -42.09 -5.81 6.41
N PHE A 40 -41.24 -5.45 5.46
CA PHE A 40 -41.66 -4.67 4.29
C PHE A 40 -42.81 -5.43 3.62
N ALA A 41 -43.97 -4.77 3.49
CA ALA A 41 -45.20 -5.42 3.05
C ALA A 41 -45.14 -5.81 1.56
N ASN A 42 -44.30 -5.13 0.77
CA ASN A 42 -43.99 -5.48 -0.62
C ASN A 42 -42.59 -4.94 -1.04
N ARG A 43 -42.11 -5.34 -2.24
CA ARG A 43 -40.80 -4.95 -2.79
C ARG A 43 -40.65 -3.47 -3.13
N HIS A 44 -41.74 -2.80 -3.50
CA HIS A 44 -41.71 -1.37 -3.83
C HIS A 44 -41.46 -0.53 -2.57
N ASP A 45 -41.98 -0.97 -1.42
CA ASP A 45 -41.70 -0.33 -0.13
C ASP A 45 -40.21 -0.47 0.23
N LEU A 46 -39.64 -1.67 0.06
CA LEU A 46 -38.21 -1.91 0.26
C LEU A 46 -37.36 -1.05 -0.69
N ALA A 47 -37.68 -1.03 -1.98
CA ALA A 47 -36.96 -0.22 -2.96
C ALA A 47 -37.02 1.28 -2.63
N THR A 48 -38.18 1.78 -2.18
CA THR A 48 -38.34 3.17 -1.74
C THR A 48 -37.41 3.50 -0.57
N VAL A 49 -37.34 2.64 0.44
CA VAL A 49 -36.44 2.84 1.58
C VAL A 49 -34.97 2.77 1.17
N LEU A 50 -34.60 1.84 0.29
CA LEU A 50 -33.24 1.73 -0.24
C LEU A 50 -32.85 2.99 -1.06
N HIS A 51 -33.75 3.54 -1.86
CA HIS A 51 -33.52 4.82 -2.57
C HIS A 51 -33.35 5.99 -1.61
N GLN A 52 -34.16 6.07 -0.55
CA GLN A 52 -34.02 7.10 0.49
C GLN A 52 -32.65 7.01 1.17
N GLY A 53 -32.22 5.79 1.55
CA GLY A 53 -30.90 5.56 2.13
C GLY A 53 -29.77 5.93 1.18
N SER A 54 -29.89 5.58 -0.10
CA SER A 54 -28.94 5.95 -1.16
C SER A 54 -28.80 7.48 -1.30
N ARG A 55 -29.93 8.18 -1.35
CA ARG A 55 -29.97 9.64 -1.42
C ARG A 55 -29.34 10.29 -0.19
N ALA A 56 -29.66 9.83 1.01
CA ALA A 56 -29.10 10.34 2.26
C ALA A 56 -27.56 10.18 2.30
N ARG A 57 -27.02 9.03 1.90
CA ARG A 57 -25.56 8.81 1.83
C ARG A 57 -24.87 9.77 0.86
N ARG A 58 -25.51 10.09 -0.26
CA ARG A 58 -24.98 11.03 -1.24
C ARG A 58 -25.05 12.47 -0.71
N GLU A 59 -26.17 12.86 -0.11
CA GLU A 59 -26.35 14.18 0.52
C GLU A 59 -25.26 14.43 1.60
N VAL A 60 -24.98 13.45 2.46
CA VAL A 60 -23.90 13.54 3.46
C VAL A 60 -22.53 13.78 2.81
N ARG A 61 -22.20 13.08 1.73
CA ARG A 61 -20.90 13.24 1.03
C ARG A 61 -20.80 14.59 0.31
N LEU A 62 -21.90 15.09 -0.23
CA LEU A 62 -21.96 16.35 -0.98
C LEU A 62 -22.08 17.59 -0.09
N GLN A 63 -22.43 17.42 1.20
CA GLN A 63 -22.68 18.55 2.11
C GLN A 63 -21.50 19.53 2.21
N ALA A 64 -20.26 19.01 2.17
CA ALA A 64 -19.04 19.81 2.27
C ALA A 64 -18.77 20.64 0.99
N PHE A 65 -19.33 20.23 -0.15
CA PHE A 65 -19.18 20.93 -1.43
C PHE A 65 -20.30 21.94 -1.70
N GLU A 66 -21.42 21.84 -0.96
CA GLU A 66 -22.62 22.65 -1.21
C GLU A 66 -23.08 22.54 -2.67
N VAL A 67 -23.21 21.29 -3.12
CA VAL A 67 -23.69 20.94 -4.44
C VAL A 67 -24.84 19.97 -4.28
N ASP A 68 -25.96 20.26 -4.95
CA ASP A 68 -27.10 19.36 -5.01
C ASP A 68 -26.89 18.26 -6.05
N GLU A 69 -27.48 17.09 -5.83
CA GLU A 69 -27.45 15.96 -6.77
C GLU A 69 -27.90 16.35 -8.19
N ALA A 70 -28.85 17.30 -8.30
CA ALA A 70 -29.35 17.79 -9.58
C ALA A 70 -28.26 18.43 -10.45
N VAL A 71 -27.31 19.15 -9.84
CA VAL A 71 -26.17 19.76 -10.56
C VAL A 71 -25.23 18.68 -11.09
N LEU A 72 -25.12 17.56 -10.38
CA LEU A 72 -24.23 16.45 -10.72
C LEU A 72 -24.86 15.40 -11.62
N ALA A 73 -26.15 15.51 -11.96
CA ALA A 73 -26.86 14.52 -12.76
C ALA A 73 -26.14 14.14 -14.08
N PRO A 74 -25.55 15.09 -14.85
CA PRO A 74 -24.81 14.74 -16.07
C PRO A 74 -23.56 13.87 -15.80
N TYR A 75 -22.85 14.13 -14.70
CA TYR A 75 -21.69 13.34 -14.27
C TYR A 75 -22.13 11.97 -13.76
N LEU A 76 -23.13 11.93 -12.88
CA LEU A 76 -23.63 10.70 -12.28
C LEU A 76 -24.18 9.74 -13.35
N GLY A 77 -24.81 10.25 -14.40
CA GLY A 77 -25.30 9.45 -15.53
C GLY A 77 -24.20 8.86 -16.43
N GLN A 78 -22.96 9.34 -16.33
CA GLN A 78 -21.82 8.82 -17.10
C GLN A 78 -21.00 7.78 -16.34
N ILE A 79 -21.30 7.55 -15.05
CA ILE A 79 -20.59 6.56 -14.25
C ILE A 79 -20.89 5.17 -14.80
N LYS A 80 -19.83 4.48 -15.25
CA LYS A 80 -19.93 3.11 -15.75
C LYS A 80 -20.26 2.17 -14.60
N ILE A 81 -21.38 1.46 -14.72
CA ILE A 81 -21.78 0.43 -13.76
C ILE A 81 -20.86 -0.78 -13.93
N PRO A 82 -20.21 -1.26 -12.85
CA PRO A 82 -19.41 -2.48 -12.91
C PRO A 82 -20.29 -3.71 -13.12
N ASP A 83 -19.83 -4.65 -13.95
CA ASP A 83 -20.46 -5.95 -14.12
C ASP A 83 -19.97 -6.93 -13.06
N ILE A 84 -20.89 -7.42 -12.23
CA ILE A 84 -20.61 -8.32 -11.11
C ILE A 84 -21.51 -9.55 -11.24
N PRO A 85 -20.96 -10.67 -11.76
CA PRO A 85 -21.72 -11.90 -11.93
C PRO A 85 -22.15 -12.49 -10.59
N SER A 86 -23.24 -13.27 -10.63
CA SER A 86 -23.64 -14.13 -9.52
C SER A 86 -22.53 -15.10 -9.13
N GLY A 87 -22.38 -15.35 -7.83
CA GLY A 87 -21.33 -16.17 -7.24
C GLY A 87 -19.96 -15.49 -7.16
N ARG A 88 -19.84 -14.22 -7.56
CA ARG A 88 -18.56 -13.50 -7.64
C ARG A 88 -18.46 -12.35 -6.65
N VAL A 89 -17.20 -12.05 -6.33
CA VAL A 89 -16.78 -10.90 -5.55
C VAL A 89 -15.91 -10.01 -6.45
N LYS A 90 -16.14 -8.70 -6.40
CA LYS A 90 -15.29 -7.70 -7.06
C LYS A 90 -14.83 -6.67 -6.05
N VAL A 91 -13.58 -6.22 -6.18
CA VAL A 91 -12.99 -5.18 -5.34
C VAL A 91 -12.66 -3.98 -6.22
N LEU A 92 -13.38 -2.89 -6.00
CA LEU A 92 -13.14 -1.60 -6.63
C LEU A 92 -11.97 -0.90 -5.94
N LEU A 93 -10.82 -0.91 -6.61
CA LEU A 93 -9.57 -0.33 -6.16
C LEU A 93 -9.38 1.06 -6.76
N GLY A 94 -8.94 2.01 -5.95
CA GLY A 94 -8.60 3.34 -6.45
C GLY A 94 -8.14 4.25 -5.34
N ASP A 95 -7.37 5.26 -5.71
CA ASP A 95 -6.77 6.16 -4.75
C ASP A 95 -7.80 7.02 -4.06
N PHE A 96 -7.34 7.83 -3.12
CA PHE A 96 -8.19 8.83 -2.49
C PHE A 96 -8.85 9.74 -3.54
N GLY A 97 -10.13 10.06 -3.34
CA GLY A 97 -10.87 10.98 -4.22
C GLY A 97 -11.25 10.46 -5.61
N SER A 98 -10.89 9.23 -5.97
CA SER A 98 -11.15 8.59 -7.28
C SER A 98 -12.62 8.25 -7.57
N GLY A 99 -13.54 8.44 -6.61
CA GLY A 99 -14.98 8.22 -6.82
C GLY A 99 -15.48 6.79 -6.56
N LYS A 100 -14.69 5.94 -5.88
CA LYS A 100 -15.08 4.55 -5.54
C LYS A 100 -16.50 4.43 -4.95
N SER A 101 -16.80 5.23 -3.92
CA SER A 101 -18.10 5.21 -3.26
C SER A 101 -19.25 5.65 -4.17
N GLU A 102 -19.02 6.49 -5.19
CA GLU A 102 -20.06 6.86 -6.17
C GLU A 102 -20.26 5.78 -7.24
N ILE A 103 -19.20 5.09 -7.67
CA ILE A 103 -19.31 3.93 -8.55
C ILE A 103 -20.10 2.81 -7.84
N ALA A 104 -19.76 2.55 -6.56
CA ALA A 104 -20.48 1.60 -5.73
C ALA A 104 -21.95 2.01 -5.50
N GLU A 105 -22.22 3.29 -5.26
CA GLU A 105 -23.59 3.82 -5.12
C GLU A 105 -24.39 3.68 -6.42
N THR A 106 -23.76 3.91 -7.57
CA THR A 106 -24.39 3.75 -8.89
C THR A 106 -24.73 2.29 -9.15
N TRP A 107 -23.84 1.36 -8.80
CA TRP A 107 -24.13 -0.07 -8.85
C TRP A 107 -25.30 -0.45 -7.92
N HIS A 108 -25.25 -0.01 -6.65
CA HIS A 108 -26.32 -0.29 -5.69
C HIS A 108 -27.69 0.23 -6.16
N ARG A 109 -27.74 1.43 -6.74
CA ARG A 109 -28.97 1.97 -7.34
C ARG A 109 -29.47 1.14 -8.52
N ALA A 110 -28.58 0.71 -9.41
CA ALA A 110 -28.98 -0.18 -10.51
C ALA A 110 -29.55 -1.51 -9.99
N GLU A 111 -29.04 -2.02 -8.87
CA GLU A 111 -29.56 -3.21 -8.20
C GLU A 111 -30.94 -2.99 -7.57
N ILE A 112 -31.23 -1.79 -7.07
CA ILE A 112 -32.58 -1.42 -6.61
C ILE A 112 -33.56 -1.40 -7.79
N GLU A 113 -33.17 -0.82 -8.92
CA GLU A 113 -34.01 -0.83 -10.14
C GLU A 113 -34.25 -2.26 -10.65
N ASN A 114 -33.23 -3.13 -10.58
CA ASN A 114 -33.37 -4.54 -10.91
C ASN A 114 -34.35 -5.26 -9.97
N LEU A 115 -34.37 -4.94 -8.68
CA LEU A 115 -35.34 -5.48 -7.72
C LEU A 115 -36.78 -5.09 -8.06
N ILE A 116 -36.99 -3.89 -8.61
CA ILE A 116 -38.31 -3.43 -9.07
C ILE A 116 -38.71 -4.18 -10.35
N ALA A 117 -37.78 -4.36 -11.27
CA ALA A 117 -38.04 -4.93 -12.59
C ALA A 117 -38.16 -6.47 -12.63
N ASP A 118 -37.40 -7.19 -11.80
CA ASP A 118 -37.36 -8.66 -11.77
C ASP A 118 -37.62 -9.21 -10.37
N GLU A 119 -38.66 -10.03 -10.25
CA GLU A 119 -39.02 -10.71 -9.02
C GLU A 119 -37.98 -11.71 -8.51
N ARG A 120 -37.05 -12.15 -9.35
CA ARG A 120 -35.97 -13.07 -8.98
C ARG A 120 -34.65 -12.34 -8.75
N ALA A 121 -34.64 -11.01 -8.85
CA ALA A 121 -33.44 -10.23 -8.59
C ALA A 121 -32.97 -10.41 -7.13
N PRO A 122 -31.64 -10.47 -6.91
CA PRO A 122 -31.08 -10.46 -5.57
C PRO A 122 -31.47 -9.19 -4.80
N LEU A 123 -31.59 -9.31 -3.48
CA LEU A 123 -31.94 -8.19 -2.61
C LEU A 123 -30.74 -7.23 -2.44
N PRO A 124 -30.84 -5.94 -2.76
CA PRO A 124 -29.73 -4.99 -2.61
C PRO A 124 -29.46 -4.66 -1.14
N VAL A 125 -28.18 -4.65 -0.77
CA VAL A 125 -27.70 -4.35 0.59
C VAL A 125 -26.54 -3.38 0.52
N TRP A 126 -26.53 -2.38 1.40
CA TRP A 126 -25.41 -1.46 1.57
C TRP A 126 -24.87 -1.56 2.99
N LEU A 127 -23.57 -1.77 3.12
CA LEU A 127 -22.83 -1.85 4.38
C LEU A 127 -21.63 -0.91 4.31
N ASN A 128 -21.37 -0.16 5.38
CA ASN A 128 -20.08 0.51 5.55
C ASN A 128 -19.13 -0.44 6.31
N ALA A 129 -17.87 -0.52 5.90
CA ALA A 129 -16.91 -1.44 6.49
C ALA A 129 -16.64 -1.18 7.99
N GLN A 130 -16.70 0.08 8.43
CA GLN A 130 -16.53 0.42 9.85
C GLN A 130 -17.68 -0.13 10.71
N ASP A 131 -18.90 -0.18 10.16
CA ASP A 131 -20.08 -0.71 10.88
C ASP A 131 -20.04 -2.24 11.04
N LEU A 132 -19.15 -2.92 10.29
CA LEU A 132 -18.94 -4.37 10.36
C LEU A 132 -17.91 -4.77 11.42
N LEU A 133 -17.27 -3.81 12.08
CA LEU A 133 -16.29 -4.10 13.13
C LEU A 133 -16.95 -4.87 14.29
N GLY A 134 -16.49 -6.10 14.53
CA GLY A 134 -17.01 -6.98 15.58
C GLY A 134 -18.31 -7.72 15.21
N ARG A 135 -18.71 -7.72 13.93
CA ARG A 135 -19.87 -8.46 13.41
C ARG A 135 -19.47 -9.34 12.23
N THR A 136 -20.22 -10.42 11.97
CA THR A 136 -20.04 -11.20 10.75
C THR A 136 -20.75 -10.52 9.58
N LEU A 137 -20.17 -10.59 8.36
CA LEU A 137 -20.80 -10.07 7.16
C LEU A 137 -22.21 -10.66 6.96
N GLU A 138 -22.34 -11.96 7.17
CA GLU A 138 -23.61 -12.67 7.10
C GLU A 138 -24.64 -12.15 8.11
N GLY A 139 -24.23 -11.94 9.36
CA GLY A 139 -25.12 -11.40 10.40
C GLY A 139 -25.58 -9.98 10.08
N ALA A 140 -24.71 -9.16 9.48
CA ALA A 140 -25.08 -7.81 9.04
C ALA A 140 -26.09 -7.82 7.88
N VAL A 141 -25.93 -8.72 6.92
CA VAL A 141 -26.90 -8.91 5.82
C VAL A 141 -28.24 -9.40 6.36
N GLU A 142 -28.23 -10.40 7.24
CA GLU A 142 -29.44 -10.94 7.86
C GLU A 142 -30.16 -9.91 8.74
N GLN A 143 -29.41 -9.02 9.42
CA GLN A 143 -30.00 -7.94 10.19
C GLN A 143 -30.79 -6.94 9.31
N GLN A 144 -30.35 -6.68 8.08
CA GLN A 144 -31.04 -5.76 7.16
C GLN A 144 -32.18 -6.44 6.38
N LEU A 145 -31.98 -7.67 5.91
CA LEU A 145 -32.90 -8.34 4.99
C LEU A 145 -33.79 -9.40 5.65
N GLY A 146 -33.47 -9.86 6.86
CA GLY A 146 -34.04 -11.07 7.45
C GLY A 146 -33.49 -12.35 6.80
N PRO A 147 -34.08 -13.53 7.05
CA PRO A 147 -33.54 -14.82 6.59
C PRO A 147 -33.86 -15.18 5.12
N THR A 148 -34.73 -14.41 4.44
CA THR A 148 -35.29 -14.77 3.13
C THR A 148 -34.26 -14.82 2.00
N TRP A 149 -33.19 -14.03 2.07
CA TRP A 149 -32.13 -14.03 1.05
C TRP A 149 -31.39 -15.37 0.95
N ARG A 150 -31.34 -16.17 2.04
CA ARG A 150 -30.70 -17.50 2.05
C ARG A 150 -31.48 -18.56 1.26
N HIS A 151 -32.78 -18.35 1.01
CA HIS A 151 -33.66 -19.35 0.40
C HIS A 151 -33.79 -19.18 -1.13
N GLY A 152 -32.67 -18.90 -1.81
CA GLY A 152 -32.59 -18.86 -3.27
C GLY A 152 -32.80 -17.50 -3.93
N GLN A 153 -33.32 -16.49 -3.22
CA GLN A 153 -33.46 -15.13 -3.77
C GLN A 153 -32.09 -14.43 -3.89
N GLY A 154 -31.19 -14.67 -2.94
CA GLY A 154 -29.84 -14.08 -2.94
C GLY A 154 -29.80 -12.59 -2.56
N ALA A 155 -28.61 -12.01 -2.65
CA ALA A 155 -28.33 -10.62 -2.26
C ALA A 155 -27.24 -9.97 -3.14
N SER A 156 -27.43 -8.69 -3.45
CA SER A 156 -26.44 -7.81 -4.07
C SER A 156 -25.83 -6.93 -3.00
N ILE A 157 -24.65 -7.30 -2.51
CA ILE A 157 -24.04 -6.71 -1.31
C ILE A 157 -22.98 -5.70 -1.71
N THR A 158 -23.14 -4.45 -1.26
CA THR A 158 -22.11 -3.41 -1.36
C THR A 158 -21.45 -3.21 0.00
N VAL A 159 -20.13 -3.29 0.08
CA VAL A 159 -19.33 -2.98 1.27
C VAL A 159 -18.39 -1.82 0.94
N ASP A 160 -18.69 -0.63 1.44
CA ASP A 160 -17.91 0.58 1.15
C ASP A 160 -16.87 0.89 2.23
N GLY A 161 -15.67 1.30 1.82
CA GLY A 161 -14.64 1.88 2.68
C GLY A 161 -13.81 0.86 3.46
N LEU A 162 -13.37 -0.25 2.86
CA LEU A 162 -12.53 -1.23 3.59
C LEU A 162 -11.24 -0.62 4.15
N ASP A 163 -10.71 0.42 3.51
CA ASP A 163 -9.55 1.18 3.98
C ASP A 163 -9.81 1.99 5.25
N GLU A 164 -11.07 2.30 5.53
CA GLU A 164 -11.50 3.11 6.69
C GLU A 164 -11.52 2.30 7.99
N THR A 165 -11.35 0.98 7.93
CA THR A 165 -11.24 0.13 9.12
C THR A 165 -9.99 0.40 9.95
N ASN A 166 -9.00 1.13 9.39
CA ASN A 166 -7.68 1.41 9.97
C ASN A 166 -6.92 0.15 10.40
N ASP A 167 -7.29 -1.00 9.82
CA ASP A 167 -6.80 -2.33 10.17
C ASP A 167 -6.86 -3.22 8.91
N PRO A 168 -5.75 -3.35 8.17
CA PRO A 168 -5.68 -4.18 6.96
C PRO A 168 -6.13 -5.63 7.19
N ALA A 169 -5.93 -6.16 8.40
CA ALA A 169 -6.32 -7.52 8.73
C ALA A 169 -7.84 -7.68 8.72
N LYS A 170 -8.57 -6.72 9.28
CA LYS A 170 -10.04 -6.70 9.26
C LYS A 170 -10.59 -6.44 7.86
N ALA A 171 -9.98 -5.54 7.11
CA ALA A 171 -10.33 -5.30 5.71
C ALA A 171 -10.23 -6.61 4.89
N GLN A 172 -9.15 -7.36 5.05
CA GLN A 172 -8.97 -8.65 4.39
C GLN A 172 -9.95 -9.72 4.89
N ALA A 173 -10.28 -9.73 6.19
CA ALA A 173 -11.27 -10.64 6.75
C ALA A 173 -12.66 -10.44 6.14
N LEU A 174 -13.05 -9.19 5.88
CA LEU A 174 -14.31 -8.86 5.20
C LEU A 174 -14.32 -9.35 3.74
N LEU A 175 -13.20 -9.21 3.02
CA LEU A 175 -13.06 -9.75 1.66
C LEU A 175 -13.16 -11.29 1.67
N ASP A 176 -12.52 -11.96 2.62
CA ASP A 176 -12.60 -13.42 2.75
C ASP A 176 -14.00 -13.89 3.11
N ALA A 177 -14.69 -13.20 4.03
CA ALA A 177 -16.09 -13.47 4.36
C ALA A 177 -17.02 -13.29 3.15
N ALA A 178 -16.77 -12.27 2.31
CA ALA A 178 -17.51 -12.07 1.07
C ALA A 178 -17.30 -13.23 0.08
N ARG A 179 -16.06 -13.74 -0.05
CA ARG A 179 -15.73 -14.88 -0.91
C ARG A 179 -16.43 -16.17 -0.45
N ILE A 180 -16.52 -16.40 0.86
CA ILE A 180 -17.27 -17.53 1.42
C ILE A 180 -18.74 -17.37 1.08
N LEU A 181 -19.33 -16.23 1.46
CA LEU A 181 -20.76 -15.97 1.31
C LEU A 181 -21.22 -16.10 -0.14
N SER A 182 -20.40 -15.62 -1.11
CA SER A 182 -20.72 -15.72 -2.54
C SER A 182 -20.69 -17.15 -3.10
N LYS A 183 -19.98 -18.08 -2.44
CA LYS A 183 -19.89 -19.49 -2.84
C LYS A 183 -20.89 -20.36 -2.09
N THR A 184 -21.20 -20.01 -0.84
CA THR A 184 -22.12 -20.76 0.02
C THR A 184 -23.57 -20.62 -0.46
N TYR A 185 -23.98 -19.43 -0.86
CA TYR A 185 -25.36 -19.16 -1.25
C TYR A 185 -25.47 -18.85 -2.74
N THR A 186 -26.54 -19.35 -3.35
CA THR A 186 -26.86 -19.05 -4.75
C THR A 186 -27.31 -17.60 -4.90
N ASN A 187 -27.01 -16.99 -6.05
CA ASN A 187 -27.47 -15.64 -6.40
C ASN A 187 -26.91 -14.52 -5.51
N ILE A 188 -25.70 -14.70 -4.99
CA ILE A 188 -24.96 -13.67 -4.26
C ILE A 188 -23.97 -12.98 -5.19
N ARG A 189 -23.91 -11.65 -5.13
CA ARG A 189 -22.85 -10.86 -5.75
C ARG A 189 -22.39 -9.78 -4.80
N VAL A 190 -21.08 -9.56 -4.72
CA VAL A 190 -20.49 -8.63 -3.75
C VAL A 190 -19.58 -7.64 -4.45
N LEU A 191 -19.79 -6.35 -4.18
CA LEU A 191 -18.88 -5.26 -4.52
C LEU A 191 -18.26 -4.72 -3.23
N LEU A 192 -16.93 -4.71 -3.15
CA LEU A 192 -16.22 -4.02 -2.07
C LEU A 192 -15.43 -2.85 -2.62
N THR A 193 -15.21 -1.80 -1.82
CA THR A 193 -14.32 -0.69 -2.19
C THR A 193 -13.12 -0.62 -1.26
N ALA A 194 -11.92 -0.33 -1.80
CA ALA A 194 -10.70 -0.21 -1.02
C ALA A 194 -9.66 0.66 -1.75
N ARG A 195 -8.63 1.11 -1.03
CA ARG A 195 -7.41 1.65 -1.67
C ARG A 195 -6.50 0.51 -2.13
N PRO A 196 -5.68 0.73 -3.19
CA PRO A 196 -4.63 -0.20 -3.58
C PRO A 196 -3.71 -0.57 -2.40
N GLY A 197 -3.20 -1.80 -2.39
CA GLY A 197 -2.22 -2.25 -1.40
C GLY A 197 -2.77 -2.66 -0.02
N ILE A 198 -4.05 -2.42 0.28
CA ILE A 198 -4.65 -2.82 1.57
C ILE A 198 -5.10 -4.29 1.59
N LEU A 199 -5.44 -4.84 0.42
CA LEU A 199 -6.02 -6.18 0.26
C LEU A 199 -5.22 -7.01 -0.74
N SER A 200 -5.14 -8.33 -0.54
CA SER A 200 -4.83 -9.28 -1.62
C SER A 200 -6.13 -9.77 -2.26
N ALA A 201 -6.65 -8.92 -3.14
CA ALA A 201 -7.62 -9.34 -4.13
C ALA A 201 -6.92 -10.22 -5.18
N MET A 202 -7.60 -11.26 -5.68
CA MET A 202 -7.10 -12.00 -6.84
C MET A 202 -7.10 -11.06 -8.06
N PRO A 203 -6.20 -11.24 -9.05
CA PRO A 203 -6.20 -10.42 -10.26
C PRO A 203 -7.56 -10.37 -10.98
N THR A 204 -8.34 -11.44 -10.87
CA THR A 204 -9.69 -11.55 -11.44
C THR A 204 -10.78 -10.86 -10.62
N GLU A 205 -10.50 -10.49 -9.37
CA GLU A 205 -11.43 -9.80 -8.46
C GLU A 205 -11.23 -8.28 -8.50
N GLY A 206 -10.00 -7.82 -8.74
CA GLY A 206 -9.65 -6.40 -8.79
C GLY A 206 -10.24 -5.69 -10.01
N ILE A 207 -10.89 -4.56 -9.78
CA ILE A 207 -11.32 -3.61 -10.81
C ILE A 207 -10.85 -2.21 -10.40
N SER A 208 -10.13 -1.51 -11.28
CA SER A 208 -9.68 -0.15 -11.00
C SER A 208 -10.83 0.85 -11.18
N ALA A 209 -10.95 1.81 -10.27
CA ALA A 209 -11.84 2.94 -10.40
C ALA A 209 -11.39 3.82 -11.57
N THR A 210 -12.28 4.02 -12.53
CA THR A 210 -12.00 4.84 -13.72
C THR A 210 -11.90 6.31 -13.32
N LEU A 211 -10.72 6.91 -13.50
CA LEU A 211 -10.54 8.36 -13.36
C LEU A 211 -11.30 9.11 -14.47
N LEU A 212 -11.64 10.37 -14.23
CA LEU A 212 -12.22 11.25 -15.23
C LEU A 212 -11.18 11.54 -16.32
N SER A 213 -11.61 11.64 -17.58
CA SER A 213 -10.80 12.33 -18.59
C SER A 213 -10.67 13.80 -18.23
N GLU A 214 -9.63 14.49 -18.72
CA GLU A 214 -9.47 15.94 -18.51
C GLU A 214 -10.73 16.72 -18.90
N ASP A 215 -11.36 16.37 -20.04
CA ASP A 215 -12.61 16.99 -20.50
C ASP A 215 -13.78 16.74 -19.54
N ALA A 216 -13.91 15.53 -18.99
CA ALA A 216 -14.97 15.19 -18.05
C ALA A 216 -14.75 15.88 -16.68
N ALA A 217 -13.50 15.96 -16.24
CA ALA A 217 -13.10 16.71 -15.05
C ALA A 217 -13.42 18.20 -15.19
N LEU A 218 -13.09 18.81 -16.33
CA LEU A 218 -13.40 20.21 -16.58
C LEU A 218 -14.91 20.47 -16.61
N LYS A 219 -15.69 19.63 -17.30
CA LYS A 219 -17.16 19.74 -17.29
C LYS A 219 -17.75 19.65 -15.89
N LEU A 220 -17.19 18.80 -15.02
CA LEU A 220 -17.61 18.69 -13.63
C LEU A 220 -17.26 19.97 -12.85
N VAL A 221 -16.05 20.51 -13.02
CA VAL A 221 -15.63 21.80 -12.44
C VAL A 221 -16.55 22.94 -12.88
N GLU A 222 -16.89 23.02 -14.16
CA GLU A 222 -17.78 24.04 -14.73
C GLU A 222 -19.21 23.91 -14.20
N SER A 223 -19.72 22.67 -14.08
CA SER A 223 -21.04 22.39 -13.52
C SER A 223 -21.15 22.88 -12.07
N VAL A 224 -20.09 22.67 -11.29
CA VAL A 224 -20.03 23.09 -9.88
C VAL A 224 -19.77 24.58 -9.73
N SER A 225 -18.89 25.17 -10.52
CA SER A 225 -18.57 26.60 -10.43
C SER A 225 -19.64 27.50 -11.06
N GLY A 226 -20.50 26.93 -11.93
CA GLY A 226 -21.58 27.64 -12.63
C GLY A 226 -21.10 28.51 -13.79
N ARG A 227 -19.84 28.40 -14.20
CA ARG A 227 -19.22 29.19 -15.27
C ARG A 227 -18.23 28.34 -16.08
N PRO A 228 -18.05 28.63 -17.38
CA PRO A 228 -17.02 27.96 -18.18
C PRO A 228 -15.63 28.40 -17.71
N TYR A 229 -14.69 27.46 -17.71
CA TYR A 229 -13.31 27.71 -17.33
C TYR A 229 -12.35 27.14 -18.38
N SER A 230 -11.15 27.68 -18.37
CA SER A 230 -10.10 27.23 -19.27
C SER A 230 -8.89 26.83 -18.44
N THR A 231 -8.40 25.63 -18.67
CA THR A 231 -7.35 24.98 -17.86
C THR A 231 -5.94 25.36 -18.29
N TRP A 232 -5.76 26.26 -19.27
CA TRP A 232 -4.43 26.66 -19.75
C TRP A 232 -3.56 27.36 -18.70
N ARG A 233 -4.18 27.90 -17.63
CA ARG A 233 -3.46 28.46 -16.47
C ARG A 233 -3.18 27.43 -15.37
N TRP A 234 -3.68 26.21 -15.53
CA TRP A 234 -3.46 25.16 -14.53
C TRP A 234 -2.17 24.42 -14.84
N THR A 235 -1.41 24.14 -13.81
CA THR A 235 -0.24 23.25 -13.90
C THR A 235 -0.69 21.87 -14.38
N THR A 236 0.25 21.10 -14.93
CA THR A 236 -0.01 19.71 -15.35
C THR A 236 -0.50 18.87 -14.17
N ASP A 237 0.03 19.09 -12.97
CA ASP A 237 -0.37 18.33 -11.77
C ASP A 237 -1.77 18.70 -11.29
N MET A 238 -2.16 19.97 -11.44
CA MET A 238 -3.54 20.38 -11.15
C MET A 238 -4.52 19.74 -12.14
N ARG A 239 -4.17 19.66 -13.43
CA ARG A 239 -4.95 18.94 -14.45
C ARG A 239 -5.05 17.44 -14.14
N ALA A 240 -3.96 16.80 -13.75
CA ALA A 240 -3.96 15.41 -13.30
C ALA A 240 -4.79 15.24 -12.02
N THR A 241 -4.70 16.18 -11.08
CA THR A 241 -5.41 16.15 -9.80
C THR A 241 -6.92 16.16 -9.98
N VAL A 242 -7.46 17.03 -10.84
CA VAL A 242 -8.92 17.11 -11.07
C VAL A 242 -9.49 15.90 -11.80
N THR A 243 -8.67 15.02 -12.38
CA THR A 243 -9.17 13.75 -12.93
C THR A 243 -9.84 12.87 -11.85
N ARG A 244 -9.53 13.12 -10.58
CA ARG A 244 -10.21 12.52 -9.44
C ARG A 244 -11.45 13.36 -9.07
N PRO A 245 -12.67 12.78 -9.10
CA PRO A 245 -13.92 13.52 -8.88
C PRO A 245 -13.97 14.40 -7.63
N PHE A 246 -13.41 13.95 -6.49
CA PHE A 246 -13.36 14.76 -5.27
C PHE A 246 -12.67 16.10 -5.49
N PHE A 247 -11.52 16.09 -6.17
CA PHE A 247 -10.74 17.29 -6.42
C PHE A 247 -11.33 18.16 -7.52
N ALA A 248 -12.00 17.58 -8.53
CA ALA A 248 -12.81 18.35 -9.48
C ALA A 248 -13.95 19.11 -8.78
N LEU A 249 -14.67 18.47 -7.86
CA LEU A 249 -15.70 19.13 -7.06
C LEU A 249 -15.09 20.25 -6.20
N GLY A 250 -13.98 19.98 -5.51
CA GLY A 250 -13.28 20.98 -4.70
C GLY A 250 -12.81 22.19 -5.52
N ALA A 251 -12.20 21.95 -6.68
CA ALA A 251 -11.77 23.00 -7.59
C ALA A 251 -12.95 23.84 -8.10
N GLY A 252 -14.08 23.21 -8.43
CA GLY A 252 -15.31 23.90 -8.80
C GLY A 252 -15.86 24.80 -7.69
N VAL A 253 -15.81 24.34 -6.43
CA VAL A 253 -16.23 25.14 -5.26
C VAL A 253 -15.31 26.34 -5.05
N MET A 254 -13.99 26.13 -5.12
CA MET A 254 -13.00 27.19 -4.95
C MET A 254 -13.13 28.26 -6.04
N LEU A 255 -13.29 27.84 -7.30
CA LEU A 255 -13.50 28.75 -8.44
C LEU A 255 -14.83 29.49 -8.38
N ARG A 256 -15.88 28.91 -7.76
CA ARG A 256 -17.16 29.60 -7.52
C ARG A 256 -16.97 30.84 -6.62
N GLN A 257 -15.91 30.86 -5.81
CA GLN A 257 -15.56 31.93 -4.88
C GLN A 257 -14.41 32.82 -5.39
N ASP A 258 -14.12 32.76 -6.69
CA ASP A 258 -13.02 33.48 -7.35
C ASP A 258 -11.62 33.14 -6.78
N GLY A 259 -11.48 31.97 -6.14
CA GLY A 259 -10.19 31.42 -5.69
C GLY A 259 -9.41 30.76 -6.83
N ALA A 260 -8.12 30.50 -6.61
CA ALA A 260 -7.25 29.83 -7.59
C ALA A 260 -6.66 28.54 -6.98
N PRO A 261 -6.94 27.35 -7.55
CA PRO A 261 -6.41 26.11 -7.04
C PRO A 261 -4.92 25.97 -7.36
N ARG A 262 -4.12 25.57 -6.36
CA ARG A 262 -2.66 25.42 -6.48
C ARG A 262 -2.16 23.98 -6.26
N GLY A 263 -3.03 23.08 -5.79
CA GLY A 263 -2.69 21.68 -5.54
C GLY A 263 -3.69 20.98 -4.62
N GLU A 264 -3.45 19.70 -4.34
CA GLU A 264 -4.34 18.86 -3.53
C GLU A 264 -4.58 19.41 -2.11
N ALA A 265 -3.50 19.71 -1.37
CA ALA A 265 -3.60 20.20 0.00
C ALA A 265 -4.37 21.53 0.09
N ASP A 266 -4.21 22.39 -0.92
CA ASP A 266 -4.89 23.68 -1.02
C ASP A 266 -6.40 23.52 -1.26
N LEU A 267 -6.80 22.58 -2.12
CA LEU A 267 -8.21 22.26 -2.34
C LEU A 267 -8.90 21.72 -1.08
N ILE A 268 -8.21 20.85 -0.34
CA ILE A 268 -8.75 20.28 0.90
C ILE A 268 -8.89 21.37 1.96
N ARG A 269 -7.85 22.20 2.11
CA ARG A 269 -7.84 23.32 3.06
C ARG A 269 -8.97 24.31 2.78
N ASP A 270 -9.11 24.74 1.53
CA ASP A 270 -10.17 25.70 1.13
C ASP A 270 -11.56 25.14 1.44
N LEU A 271 -11.78 23.85 1.13
CA LEU A 271 -13.06 23.19 1.43
C LEU A 271 -13.35 23.14 2.94
N VAL A 272 -12.35 22.81 3.76
CA VAL A 272 -12.47 22.76 5.22
C VAL A 272 -12.70 24.16 5.80
N GLU A 273 -11.89 25.15 5.43
CA GLU A 273 -12.01 26.54 5.89
C GLU A 273 -13.39 27.13 5.54
N ASN A 274 -13.88 26.84 4.33
CA ASN A 274 -15.21 27.26 3.91
C ASN A 274 -16.33 26.58 4.71
N ALA A 275 -16.23 25.26 4.97
CA ALA A 275 -17.19 24.54 5.78
C ALA A 275 -17.24 25.06 7.23
N LEU A 276 -16.08 25.35 7.82
CA LEU A 276 -15.97 25.94 9.16
C LEU A 276 -16.58 27.34 9.23
N ARG A 277 -16.25 28.23 8.28
CA ARG A 277 -16.83 29.59 8.20
C ARG A 277 -18.35 29.55 8.18
N LYS A 278 -18.96 28.68 7.37
CA LYS A 278 -20.42 28.59 7.27
C LYS A 278 -21.09 27.85 8.42
N GLY A 279 -20.37 26.99 9.13
CA GLY A 279 -20.82 26.43 10.41
C GLY A 279 -21.07 27.54 11.44
N THR A 280 -20.15 28.51 11.51
CA THR A 280 -20.28 29.66 12.42
C THR A 280 -21.42 30.61 12.09
N GLU A 281 -21.84 30.70 10.82
CA GLU A 281 -22.97 31.55 10.42
C GLU A 281 -24.33 30.98 10.88
N ARG A 282 -24.42 29.66 11.13
CA ARG A 282 -25.67 28.96 11.48
C ARG A 282 -25.76 28.52 12.93
N SER A 283 -24.64 28.49 13.65
CA SER A 283 -24.54 28.02 15.03
C SER A 283 -23.99 29.13 15.93
N ALA A 284 -24.31 29.10 17.23
CA ALA A 284 -23.69 30.00 18.21
C ALA A 284 -22.21 29.66 18.51
N VAL A 285 -21.67 28.63 17.84
CA VAL A 285 -20.32 28.11 18.05
C VAL A 285 -19.37 28.67 16.99
N THR A 286 -18.22 29.18 17.45
CA THR A 286 -17.19 29.80 16.61
C THR A 286 -16.27 28.77 15.94
N SER A 287 -15.58 29.16 14.88
CA SER A 287 -14.63 28.28 14.16
C SER A 287 -13.44 27.92 15.05
N SER A 288 -13.06 28.84 15.95
CA SER A 288 -12.07 28.62 17.02
C SER A 288 -12.49 27.57 18.04
N GLU A 289 -13.79 27.30 18.22
CA GLU A 289 -14.29 26.24 19.10
C GLU A 289 -14.47 24.92 18.34
N ILE A 290 -14.88 24.98 17.07
CA ILE A 290 -15.08 23.78 16.24
C ILE A 290 -13.75 23.10 15.90
N LEU A 291 -12.73 23.87 15.51
CA LEU A 291 -11.46 23.35 15.03
C LEU A 291 -10.76 22.41 16.05
N PRO A 292 -10.57 22.79 17.33
CA PRO A 292 -9.95 21.91 18.33
C PRO A 292 -10.75 20.63 18.57
N VAL A 293 -12.09 20.70 18.51
CA VAL A 293 -12.96 19.53 18.68
C VAL A 293 -12.82 18.55 17.52
N LEU A 294 -12.73 19.04 16.28
CA LEU A 294 -12.51 18.20 15.11
C LEU A 294 -11.10 17.59 15.09
N GLN A 295 -10.08 18.34 15.52
CA GLN A 295 -8.73 17.80 15.72
C GLN A 295 -8.73 16.68 16.76
N LYS A 296 -9.36 16.91 17.92
CA LYS A 296 -9.53 15.89 18.96
C LYS A 296 -10.25 14.65 18.42
N LEU A 297 -11.36 14.83 17.70
CA LEU A 297 -12.10 13.73 17.06
C LEU A 297 -11.20 12.92 16.13
N ALA A 298 -10.44 13.59 15.26
CA ALA A 298 -9.54 12.94 14.31
C ALA A 298 -8.45 12.12 15.01
N VAL A 299 -7.84 12.66 16.07
CA VAL A 299 -6.83 11.95 16.87
C VAL A 299 -7.43 10.71 17.54
N VAL A 300 -8.60 10.82 18.18
CA VAL A 300 -9.21 9.69 18.89
C VAL A 300 -9.69 8.61 17.92
N LEU A 301 -10.32 8.98 16.80
CA LEU A 301 -10.70 8.04 15.75
C LEU A 301 -9.50 7.32 15.16
N THR A 302 -8.39 8.01 14.94
CA THR A 302 -7.15 7.42 14.43
C THR A 302 -6.52 6.46 15.45
N ARG A 303 -6.55 6.81 16.74
CA ARG A 303 -5.98 5.97 17.81
C ARG A 303 -6.86 4.78 18.20
N THR A 304 -8.19 4.90 18.12
CA THR A 304 -9.10 3.92 18.75
C THR A 304 -10.16 3.36 17.81
N GLY A 305 -10.45 4.05 16.70
CA GLY A 305 -11.59 3.77 15.82
C GLY A 305 -12.95 4.21 16.41
N LYS A 306 -12.96 4.90 17.55
CA LYS A 306 -14.15 5.44 18.21
C LYS A 306 -14.01 6.94 18.40
N ASP A 307 -15.12 7.67 18.53
CA ASP A 307 -15.04 9.12 18.79
C ASP A 307 -14.57 9.43 20.22
N ASP A 308 -14.97 8.59 21.20
CA ASP A 308 -14.87 8.80 22.65
C ASP A 308 -15.03 10.28 23.09
N LEU A 309 -15.85 11.05 22.36
CA LEU A 309 -16.10 12.45 22.62
C LEU A 309 -17.16 12.61 23.71
N LEU A 310 -17.01 13.69 24.49
CA LEU A 310 -18.07 14.13 25.40
C LEU A 310 -19.28 14.61 24.59
N PHE A 311 -20.48 14.52 25.18
CA PHE A 311 -21.72 14.95 24.52
C PHE A 311 -21.64 16.41 24.00
N SER A 312 -21.06 17.33 24.78
CA SER A 312 -20.85 18.73 24.37
C SER A 312 -19.97 18.84 23.12
N ASP A 313 -18.88 18.08 23.08
CA ASP A 313 -17.93 18.07 21.96
C ASP A 313 -18.60 17.50 20.71
N ARG A 314 -19.46 16.48 20.84
CA ARG A 314 -20.25 15.95 19.72
C ARG A 314 -21.19 16.99 19.12
N GLN A 315 -21.85 17.79 19.96
CA GLN A 315 -22.73 18.87 19.47
C GLN A 315 -21.93 19.96 18.73
N ILE A 316 -20.74 20.31 19.24
CA ILE A 316 -19.83 21.24 18.57
C ILE A 316 -19.40 20.66 17.21
N ALA A 317 -18.97 19.40 17.16
CA ALA A 317 -18.55 18.75 15.92
C ALA A 317 -19.66 18.75 14.87
N ARG A 318 -20.91 18.43 15.26
CA ARG A 318 -22.10 18.43 14.39
C ARG A 318 -22.38 19.77 13.71
N SER A 319 -21.93 20.89 14.29
CA SER A 319 -22.11 22.21 13.67
C SER A 319 -21.22 22.46 12.44
N SER A 320 -20.21 21.63 12.19
CA SER A 320 -19.16 21.88 11.18
C SER A 320 -19.49 21.48 9.73
N ARG A 321 -20.58 20.73 9.47
CA ARG A 321 -20.85 20.04 8.18
C ARG A 321 -19.72 19.14 7.66
N LEU A 322 -18.68 18.90 8.46
CA LEU A 322 -17.58 17.98 8.12
C LEU A 322 -17.79 16.61 8.76
N VAL A 323 -18.82 16.47 9.59
CA VAL A 323 -19.18 15.25 10.29
C VAL A 323 -20.59 14.78 9.94
N ALA A 324 -20.85 13.52 10.23
CA ALA A 324 -22.13 12.85 10.11
C ALA A 324 -22.37 11.98 11.36
N ASP A 325 -23.61 11.63 11.60
CA ASP A 325 -23.96 10.68 12.66
C ASP A 325 -23.47 9.27 12.28
N GLY A 326 -22.91 8.58 13.27
CA GLY A 326 -22.56 7.17 13.22
C GLY A 326 -23.51 6.31 14.07
N PRO A 327 -23.26 5.01 14.15
CA PRO A 327 -24.04 4.12 15.01
C PRO A 327 -23.94 4.54 16.49
N ASP A 328 -25.00 4.26 17.26
CA ASP A 328 -25.05 4.49 18.71
C ASP A 328 -24.78 5.95 19.16
N ASP A 329 -25.27 6.95 18.40
CA ASP A 329 -25.09 8.39 18.65
C ASP A 329 -23.62 8.85 18.59
N SER A 330 -22.78 8.10 17.89
CA SER A 330 -21.39 8.47 17.62
C SER A 330 -21.30 9.55 16.53
N VAL A 331 -20.16 10.24 16.46
CA VAL A 331 -19.86 11.21 15.41
C VAL A 331 -18.69 10.71 14.57
N ARG A 332 -18.82 10.77 13.24
CA ARG A 332 -17.77 10.41 12.28
C ARG A 332 -17.58 11.52 11.27
N PHE A 333 -16.44 11.55 10.60
CA PHE A 333 -16.26 12.47 9.47
C PHE A 333 -17.13 12.06 8.29
N ALA A 334 -17.71 13.04 7.60
CA ALA A 334 -18.56 12.81 6.43
C ALA A 334 -17.77 12.22 5.25
N LEU A 335 -16.47 12.52 5.19
CA LEU A 335 -15.51 11.92 4.26
C LEU A 335 -14.23 11.56 5.03
N PRO A 336 -13.61 10.39 4.78
CA PRO A 336 -12.38 9.96 5.47
C PRO A 336 -11.22 10.96 5.35
N ILE A 337 -11.20 11.73 4.26
CA ILE A 337 -10.16 12.72 4.05
C ILE A 337 -10.14 13.82 5.10
N PHE A 338 -11.30 14.19 5.64
CA PHE A 338 -11.36 15.21 6.68
C PHE A 338 -10.72 14.67 7.96
N GLN A 339 -10.98 13.40 8.30
CA GLN A 339 -10.28 12.75 9.41
C GLN A 339 -8.76 12.82 9.21
N HIS A 340 -8.26 12.40 8.04
CA HIS A 340 -6.83 12.41 7.76
C HIS A 340 -6.25 13.82 7.75
N TRP A 341 -6.99 14.81 7.24
CA TRP A 341 -6.56 16.20 7.20
C TRP A 341 -6.45 16.82 8.60
N PHE A 342 -7.46 16.65 9.46
CA PHE A 342 -7.40 17.16 10.84
C PHE A 342 -6.33 16.43 11.66
N ALA A 343 -6.15 15.12 11.46
CA ALA A 343 -5.06 14.35 12.06
C ALA A 343 -3.68 14.80 11.54
N ALA A 344 -3.57 15.15 10.26
CA ALA A 344 -2.36 15.72 9.68
C ALA A 344 -2.02 17.07 10.33
N GLN A 345 -3.01 17.94 10.54
CA GLN A 345 -2.79 19.21 11.22
C GLN A 345 -2.21 19.03 12.62
N THR A 346 -2.65 18.02 13.37
CA THR A 346 -2.10 17.77 14.73
C THR A 346 -0.66 17.26 14.71
N ILE A 347 -0.23 16.63 13.61
CA ILE A 347 1.19 16.30 13.39
C ILE A 347 1.99 17.57 13.09
N LEU A 348 1.46 18.44 12.21
CA LEU A 348 2.11 19.70 11.81
C LEU A 348 2.23 20.70 12.96
N THR A 349 1.27 20.74 13.88
CA THR A 349 1.31 21.60 15.09
C THR A 349 2.14 20.99 16.23
N GLY A 350 2.54 19.72 16.13
CA GLY A 350 3.30 19.00 17.14
C GLY A 350 2.47 18.43 18.30
N ASP A 351 1.13 18.54 18.27
CA ASP A 351 0.24 17.90 19.26
C ASP A 351 0.36 16.36 19.23
N VAL A 352 0.66 15.82 18.04
CA VAL A 352 1.06 14.44 17.82
C VAL A 352 2.50 14.48 17.32
N SER A 353 3.43 13.86 18.05
CA SER A 353 4.83 13.84 17.66
C SER A 353 5.02 13.09 16.34
N ALA A 354 5.82 13.65 15.41
CA ALA A 354 6.20 12.96 14.18
C ALA A 354 6.88 11.60 14.47
N ALA A 355 7.62 11.50 15.57
CA ALA A 355 8.24 10.23 16.01
C ALA A 355 7.22 9.18 16.47
N GLU A 356 6.02 9.57 16.95
CA GLU A 356 4.95 8.64 17.30
C GLU A 356 4.50 7.82 16.08
N VAL A 357 4.44 8.47 14.91
CA VAL A 357 3.95 7.87 13.65
C VAL A 357 4.78 6.64 13.25
N VAL A 358 6.10 6.71 13.41
CA VAL A 358 7.06 5.68 12.99
C VAL A 358 7.67 4.91 14.16
N ALA A 359 7.03 4.92 15.33
CA ALA A 359 7.55 4.23 16.51
C ALA A 359 7.39 2.70 16.41
N ASP A 360 6.30 2.22 15.82
CA ASP A 360 5.99 0.81 15.63
C ASP A 360 4.93 0.60 14.53
N THR A 361 4.73 -0.65 14.11
CA THR A 361 3.79 -1.03 13.04
C THR A 361 2.36 -0.61 13.31
N ARG A 362 1.90 -0.72 14.57
CA ARG A 362 0.50 -0.46 14.92
C ARG A 362 0.20 1.02 14.85
N ARG A 363 1.09 1.87 15.36
CA ARG A 363 0.98 3.32 15.22
C ARG A 363 1.08 3.72 13.75
N PHE A 364 2.02 3.16 13.02
CA PHE A 364 2.17 3.44 11.60
C PHE A 364 0.91 3.10 10.80
N ASN A 365 0.33 1.91 10.95
CA ASN A 365 -0.89 1.50 10.23
C ASN A 365 -2.06 2.48 10.43
N ARG A 366 -2.17 3.07 11.62
CA ARG A 366 -3.21 4.03 11.97
C ARG A 366 -2.92 5.42 11.42
N TRP A 367 -1.68 5.89 11.56
CA TRP A 367 -1.29 7.25 11.24
C TRP A 367 -0.80 7.45 9.81
N ARG A 368 -0.42 6.40 9.08
CA ARG A 368 0.29 6.48 7.79
C ARG A 368 -0.40 7.39 6.77
N TRP A 369 -1.73 7.35 6.66
CA TRP A 369 -2.48 8.21 5.74
C TRP A 369 -2.50 9.67 6.19
N ALA A 370 -2.66 9.93 7.49
CA ALA A 370 -2.54 11.28 8.03
C ALA A 370 -1.12 11.83 7.89
N ALA A 371 -0.09 10.98 8.02
CA ALA A 371 1.30 11.35 7.82
C ALA A 371 1.60 11.73 6.36
N ALA A 372 1.07 10.98 5.37
CA ALA A 372 1.18 11.36 3.97
C ALA A 372 0.50 12.71 3.68
N VAL A 373 -0.68 12.95 4.25
CA VAL A 373 -1.36 14.26 4.13
C VAL A 373 -0.58 15.37 4.85
N ALA A 374 0.06 15.08 5.99
CA ALA A 374 0.90 16.04 6.71
C ALA A 374 2.12 16.43 5.88
N ALA A 375 2.82 15.45 5.30
CA ALA A 375 3.96 15.69 4.41
C ALA A 375 3.58 16.60 3.23
N LEU A 376 2.44 16.33 2.61
CA LEU A 376 1.91 17.10 1.49
C LEU A 376 1.43 18.51 1.89
N SER A 377 1.01 18.70 3.15
CA SER A 377 0.42 19.95 3.64
C SER A 377 1.42 20.87 4.34
N ALA A 378 2.66 20.43 4.54
CA ALA A 378 3.72 21.24 5.13
C ALA A 378 4.07 22.42 4.20
N ARG A 379 4.10 23.64 4.77
CA ARG A 379 4.15 24.89 3.98
C ARG A 379 5.55 25.43 3.73
N THR A 380 6.57 24.92 4.42
CA THR A 380 7.93 25.43 4.34
C THR A 380 8.90 24.28 4.16
N GLU A 381 10.06 24.60 3.58
CA GLU A 381 11.16 23.66 3.40
C GLU A 381 11.59 23.05 4.74
N ASP A 382 11.78 23.87 5.77
CA ASP A 382 12.16 23.42 7.12
C ASP A 382 11.13 22.44 7.72
N ALA A 383 9.83 22.73 7.59
CA ALA A 383 8.79 21.86 8.13
C ALA A 383 8.76 20.49 7.43
N VAL A 384 9.01 20.46 6.11
CA VAL A 384 9.13 19.21 5.35
C VAL A 384 10.39 18.45 5.78
N ASP A 385 11.53 19.13 5.87
CA ASP A 385 12.81 18.51 6.22
C ASP A 385 12.81 17.95 7.65
N ASP A 386 12.18 18.65 8.60
CA ASP A 386 12.03 18.19 9.99
C ASP A 386 11.14 16.95 10.08
N LEU A 387 9.99 16.94 9.36
CA LEU A 387 9.07 15.80 9.35
C LEU A 387 9.70 14.57 8.69
N LEU A 388 10.18 14.72 7.45
CA LEU A 388 10.76 13.63 6.68
C LEU A 388 12.05 13.14 7.34
N GLY A 389 12.87 14.04 7.87
CA GLY A 389 14.07 13.69 8.62
C GLY A 389 13.76 12.86 9.87
N THR A 390 12.76 13.28 10.65
CA THR A 390 12.31 12.51 11.83
C THR A 390 11.82 11.11 11.44
N TRP A 391 11.04 11.00 10.36
CA TRP A 391 10.52 9.70 9.92
C TRP A 391 11.60 8.79 9.35
N VAL A 392 12.51 9.29 8.52
CA VAL A 392 13.62 8.50 7.96
C VAL A 392 14.55 8.00 9.06
N ALA A 393 14.84 8.85 10.05
CA ALA A 393 15.65 8.45 11.21
C ALA A 393 14.95 7.42 12.10
N GLY A 394 13.62 7.49 12.24
CA GLY A 394 12.84 6.56 13.04
C GLY A 394 12.67 5.19 12.37
N ASN A 395 12.19 5.17 11.13
CA ASN A 395 12.12 3.96 10.31
C ASN A 395 12.15 4.35 8.80
N PRO A 396 13.25 4.08 8.07
CA PRO A 396 13.38 4.47 6.66
C PRO A 396 12.38 3.80 5.72
N GLY A 397 11.90 2.60 6.03
CA GLY A 397 10.91 1.92 5.19
C GLY A 397 9.51 2.53 5.35
N ALA A 398 9.11 2.85 6.58
CA ALA A 398 7.88 3.59 6.85
C ALA A 398 7.91 5.01 6.24
N ALA A 399 9.06 5.69 6.33
CA ALA A 399 9.26 7.00 5.71
C ALA A 399 9.19 6.92 4.18
N ALA A 400 9.82 5.91 3.57
CA ALA A 400 9.73 5.68 2.13
C ALA A 400 8.27 5.52 1.67
N TRP A 401 7.48 4.75 2.42
CA TRP A 401 6.06 4.59 2.13
C TRP A 401 5.32 5.93 2.20
N ILE A 402 5.58 6.76 3.22
CA ILE A 402 4.96 8.09 3.37
C ILE A 402 5.33 9.00 2.19
N ILE A 403 6.61 9.06 1.82
CA ILE A 403 7.11 9.91 0.73
C ILE A 403 6.51 9.44 -0.60
N ASN A 404 6.47 8.12 -0.84
CA ASN A 404 5.85 7.55 -2.02
C ASN A 404 4.36 7.90 -2.08
N GLU A 405 3.61 7.68 -1.00
CA GLU A 405 2.17 7.98 -0.97
C GLU A 405 1.88 9.49 -1.15
N ALA A 406 2.67 10.36 -0.52
CA ALA A 406 2.46 11.80 -0.59
C ALA A 406 2.86 12.42 -1.94
N PHE A 407 3.90 11.89 -2.59
CA PHE A 407 4.57 12.57 -3.70
C PHE A 407 4.67 11.76 -5.01
N ASN A 408 4.17 10.52 -5.09
CA ASN A 408 4.26 9.71 -6.32
C ASN A 408 3.55 10.35 -7.55
N GLY A 409 2.60 11.25 -7.33
CA GLY A 409 1.95 12.02 -8.40
C GLY A 409 2.65 13.31 -8.82
N HIS A 410 3.73 13.70 -8.15
CA HIS A 410 4.47 14.94 -8.45
C HIS A 410 5.43 14.74 -9.62
N ARG A 411 5.71 15.83 -10.34
CA ARG A 411 6.68 15.82 -11.44
C ARG A 411 8.09 15.56 -10.94
N ASP A 412 8.80 14.74 -11.72
CA ASP A 412 10.22 14.50 -11.54
C ASP A 412 11.11 15.64 -12.04
N TRP A 413 10.50 16.74 -12.46
CA TRP A 413 11.17 17.91 -12.97
C TRP A 413 10.45 19.20 -12.61
N ARG A 414 11.20 20.31 -12.53
CA ARG A 414 10.71 21.68 -12.37
C ARG A 414 10.47 22.38 -13.70
N THR A 415 9.54 23.32 -13.69
CA THR A 415 9.14 24.19 -14.80
C THR A 415 9.35 25.67 -14.45
N GLU A 416 9.19 26.57 -15.44
CA GLU A 416 9.37 28.02 -15.25
C GLU A 416 8.43 28.64 -14.20
N ASP A 417 7.30 27.98 -13.93
CA ASP A 417 6.32 28.40 -12.92
C ASP A 417 6.74 28.02 -11.48
N ASP A 418 7.73 27.14 -11.33
CA ASP A 418 8.21 26.67 -10.03
C ASP A 418 9.25 27.63 -9.43
N GLU A 419 9.35 27.64 -8.10
CA GLU A 419 10.33 28.47 -7.40
C GLU A 419 11.77 28.14 -7.85
N ASN A 420 12.58 29.19 -8.07
CA ASN A 420 13.97 29.03 -8.45
C ASN A 420 14.77 28.40 -7.32
N LEU A 421 15.63 27.43 -7.67
CA LEU A 421 16.52 26.80 -6.71
C LEU A 421 17.75 27.68 -6.44
N ASP A 422 18.11 27.80 -5.18
CA ASP A 422 19.41 28.33 -4.75
C ASP A 422 20.40 27.18 -4.55
N ALA A 423 21.60 27.28 -5.15
CA ALA A 423 22.58 26.20 -5.12
C ALA A 423 23.06 25.86 -3.70
N GLN A 424 23.25 26.87 -2.85
CA GLN A 424 23.77 26.68 -1.49
C GLN A 424 22.72 26.01 -0.59
N THR A 425 21.48 26.52 -0.61
CA THR A 425 20.35 25.97 0.15
C THR A 425 20.02 24.57 -0.35
N SER A 426 19.91 24.39 -1.67
CA SER A 426 19.65 23.08 -2.28
C SER A 426 20.70 22.05 -1.92
N GLY A 427 21.98 22.42 -1.96
CA GLY A 427 23.05 21.51 -1.58
C GLY A 427 23.06 21.17 -0.10
N THR A 428 22.73 22.12 0.78
CA THR A 428 22.62 21.86 2.22
C THR A 428 21.49 20.88 2.52
N ARG A 429 20.31 21.11 1.95
CA ARG A 429 19.13 20.25 2.13
C ARG A 429 19.33 18.85 1.55
N LEU A 430 19.94 18.76 0.36
CA LEU A 430 20.29 17.47 -0.24
C LEU A 430 21.31 16.70 0.59
N LEU A 431 22.33 17.38 1.12
CA LEU A 431 23.32 16.74 2.00
C LEU A 431 22.68 16.23 3.29
N GLN A 432 21.75 17.01 3.89
CA GLN A 432 20.97 16.58 5.05
C GLN A 432 20.13 15.34 4.74
N ALA A 433 19.40 15.32 3.62
CA ALA A 433 18.62 14.15 3.19
C ALA A 433 19.53 12.92 3.00
N LEU A 434 20.64 13.07 2.27
CA LEU A 434 21.63 12.01 2.06
C LEU A 434 22.20 11.45 3.36
N ARG A 435 22.53 12.31 4.32
CA ARG A 435 23.04 11.93 5.64
C ARG A 435 21.99 11.18 6.45
N THR A 436 20.78 11.73 6.52
CA THR A 436 19.68 11.13 7.26
C THR A 436 19.32 9.75 6.70
N TRP A 437 19.26 9.60 5.37
CA TRP A 437 19.07 8.30 4.73
C TRP A 437 20.22 7.34 4.98
N THR A 438 21.48 7.81 4.94
CA THR A 438 22.66 6.98 5.23
C THR A 438 22.60 6.42 6.65
N GLU A 439 22.33 7.28 7.63
CA GLU A 439 22.22 6.90 9.04
C GLU A 439 21.00 6.01 9.30
N GLY A 440 19.85 6.37 8.73
CA GLY A 440 18.60 5.62 8.84
C GLY A 440 18.73 4.21 8.27
N LEU A 441 19.30 4.05 7.07
CA LEU A 441 19.50 2.75 6.42
C LEU A 441 20.59 1.91 7.09
N GLY A 442 21.57 2.54 7.76
CA GLY A 442 22.67 1.84 8.42
C GLY A 442 23.52 1.02 7.42
N PRO A 443 23.77 -0.28 7.67
CA PRO A 443 24.57 -1.12 6.75
C PRO A 443 24.05 -1.15 5.31
N LEU A 444 22.73 -1.05 5.13
CA LEU A 444 22.09 -1.06 3.81
C LEU A 444 22.54 0.10 2.93
N ALA A 445 22.91 1.25 3.53
CA ALA A 445 23.39 2.41 2.80
C ALA A 445 24.58 2.05 1.89
N GLY A 446 25.42 1.11 2.33
CA GLY A 446 26.46 0.50 1.52
C GLY A 446 25.89 -0.25 0.31
N GLY A 447 26.06 0.34 -0.86
CA GLY A 447 25.62 -0.25 -2.14
C GLY A 447 24.33 0.33 -2.70
N VAL A 448 23.57 1.12 -1.92
CA VAL A 448 22.40 1.86 -2.43
C VAL A 448 22.58 3.38 -2.46
N LEU A 449 23.57 3.89 -1.72
CA LEU A 449 23.96 5.30 -1.73
C LEU A 449 25.42 5.48 -2.18
N PRO A 450 25.81 6.68 -2.64
CA PRO A 450 27.20 6.96 -3.04
C PRO A 450 28.19 6.67 -1.90
N SER A 451 29.23 5.89 -2.19
CA SER A 451 30.20 5.43 -1.17
C SER A 451 30.94 6.57 -0.45
N LEU A 452 31.10 7.73 -1.10
CA LEU A 452 31.68 8.93 -0.50
C LEU A 452 30.78 9.51 0.60
N VAL A 453 29.46 9.47 0.39
CA VAL A 453 28.48 9.82 1.42
C VAL A 453 28.57 8.79 2.55
N VAL A 454 28.43 7.50 2.25
CA VAL A 454 28.39 6.45 3.29
C VAL A 454 29.64 6.46 4.20
N ARG A 455 30.82 6.74 3.66
CA ARG A 455 32.07 6.76 4.45
C ARG A 455 32.25 8.03 5.27
N GLY A 456 31.83 9.18 4.73
CA GLY A 456 31.95 10.51 5.34
C GLY A 456 33.38 10.94 5.75
N PRO A 457 33.56 12.20 6.18
CA PRO A 457 32.86 13.40 5.70
C PRO A 457 33.03 13.62 4.18
N VAL A 458 32.18 14.43 3.54
CA VAL A 458 32.13 14.61 2.09
C VAL A 458 32.01 16.08 1.68
N GLY A 459 32.68 16.43 0.57
CA GLY A 459 32.44 17.69 -0.13
C GLY A 459 31.38 17.49 -1.20
N LEU A 460 30.22 18.15 -1.07
CA LEU A 460 29.15 18.12 -2.06
C LEU A 460 29.20 19.38 -2.94
N GLY A 461 29.36 19.19 -4.24
CA GLY A 461 29.25 20.24 -5.24
C GLY A 461 27.81 20.28 -5.76
N VAL A 462 27.18 21.46 -5.71
CA VAL A 462 25.86 21.70 -6.30
C VAL A 462 25.89 22.98 -7.12
N THR A 463 25.50 22.87 -8.39
CA THR A 463 25.29 24.03 -9.27
C THR A 463 23.87 23.97 -9.82
N VAL A 464 23.20 25.12 -9.86
CA VAL A 464 21.87 25.27 -10.42
C VAL A 464 21.96 26.16 -11.65
N SER A 465 21.33 25.72 -12.74
CA SER A 465 21.20 26.50 -13.98
C SER A 465 19.76 26.42 -14.47
N GLY A 466 18.94 27.42 -14.14
CA GLY A 466 17.49 27.37 -14.35
C GLY A 466 16.86 26.29 -13.47
N HIS A 467 16.20 25.31 -14.10
CA HIS A 467 15.58 24.17 -13.40
C HIS A 467 16.48 22.93 -13.31
N ARG A 468 17.69 23.02 -13.87
CA ARG A 468 18.67 21.93 -13.86
C ARG A 468 19.57 22.03 -12.64
N ILE A 469 19.81 20.89 -12.00
CA ILE A 469 20.76 20.72 -10.92
C ILE A 469 21.88 19.76 -11.36
N ASP A 470 23.11 20.20 -11.12
CA ASP A 470 24.32 19.39 -11.28
C ASP A 470 24.88 19.08 -9.90
N ILE A 471 25.11 17.80 -9.63
CA ILE A 471 25.58 17.30 -8.35
C ILE A 471 26.83 16.46 -8.56
N ALA A 472 27.90 16.81 -7.84
CA ALA A 472 29.15 16.07 -7.84
C ALA A 472 29.70 15.93 -6.42
N PHE A 473 30.49 14.89 -6.19
CA PHE A 473 31.20 14.71 -4.93
C PHE A 473 32.68 14.97 -5.13
N SER A 474 33.31 15.64 -4.18
CA SER A 474 34.77 15.67 -4.10
C SER A 474 35.27 14.28 -3.72
N THR A 475 36.30 13.80 -4.41
CA THR A 475 37.01 12.56 -4.04
C THR A 475 38.10 12.82 -3.01
N SER A 476 38.38 14.10 -2.69
CA SER A 476 39.16 14.45 -1.51
C SER A 476 38.38 14.06 -0.24
N ARG A 477 39.08 13.68 0.83
CA ARG A 477 38.46 13.35 2.12
C ARG A 477 38.55 14.59 3.03
N PRO A 478 37.51 15.43 3.10
CA PRO A 478 37.55 16.59 3.96
C PRO A 478 37.45 16.22 5.44
N ALA A 479 37.83 17.17 6.31
CA ALA A 479 37.72 17.01 7.76
C ALA A 479 36.27 17.12 8.26
N ALA A 480 35.39 17.80 7.51
CA ALA A 480 33.98 17.96 7.80
C ALA A 480 33.18 18.03 6.49
N ASP A 481 31.88 17.77 6.59
CA ASP A 481 30.95 17.94 5.48
C ASP A 481 30.90 19.40 5.05
N TYR A 482 30.89 19.65 3.74
CA TYR A 482 30.71 21.00 3.20
C TYR A 482 29.98 20.97 1.85
N VAL A 483 29.33 22.09 1.53
CA VAL A 483 28.66 22.33 0.27
C VAL A 483 29.38 23.44 -0.48
N THR A 484 29.61 23.25 -1.77
CA THR A 484 30.23 24.24 -2.68
C THR A 484 29.57 24.18 -4.05
N GLN A 485 29.93 25.07 -4.97
CA GLN A 485 29.55 24.93 -6.38
C GLN A 485 30.31 23.79 -7.07
N VAL A 486 29.66 23.13 -8.04
CA VAL A 486 30.33 22.16 -8.91
C VAL A 486 31.39 22.88 -9.74
N PRO A 487 32.66 22.41 -9.76
CA PRO A 487 33.69 23.00 -10.60
C PRO A 487 33.34 22.96 -12.10
N LEU A 488 33.73 23.99 -12.83
CA LEU A 488 33.54 24.07 -14.29
C LEU A 488 34.18 22.85 -14.99
N GLY A 489 33.41 22.20 -15.85
CA GLY A 489 33.86 21.02 -16.62
C GLY A 489 33.54 19.66 -15.97
N VAL A 490 32.99 19.61 -14.76
CA VAL A 490 32.49 18.36 -14.16
C VAL A 490 31.08 18.07 -14.66
N HIS A 491 30.90 16.99 -15.41
CA HIS A 491 29.59 16.59 -15.94
C HIS A 491 29.52 15.05 -16.13
N PRO A 492 28.39 14.37 -15.86
CA PRO A 492 28.31 12.90 -15.95
C PRO A 492 28.54 12.35 -17.37
N LEU A 493 28.14 13.11 -18.40
CA LEU A 493 28.20 12.67 -19.81
C LEU A 493 29.55 12.94 -20.50
N VAL A 494 30.50 13.61 -19.83
CA VAL A 494 31.79 13.99 -20.42
C VAL A 494 32.90 13.54 -19.47
N PRO A 495 34.01 12.95 -19.97
CA PRO A 495 35.17 12.68 -19.13
C PRO A 495 35.60 13.96 -18.40
N SER A 496 35.55 13.97 -17.07
CA SER A 496 35.81 15.19 -16.31
C SER A 496 37.30 15.55 -16.40
N PRO A 497 37.65 16.75 -16.88
CA PRO A 497 39.03 17.24 -16.90
C PRO A 497 39.48 17.75 -15.52
N VAL A 498 38.57 17.82 -14.54
CA VAL A 498 38.84 18.29 -13.18
C VAL A 498 39.21 17.09 -12.32
N PRO A 499 40.49 16.91 -11.96
CA PRO A 499 40.87 15.88 -11.00
C PRO A 499 40.15 16.15 -9.67
N ASP A 500 39.90 15.08 -8.93
CA ASP A 500 39.31 15.08 -7.59
C ASP A 500 37.80 15.32 -7.47
N TRP A 501 37.05 15.25 -8.57
CA TRP A 501 35.59 15.35 -8.55
C TRP A 501 34.94 14.22 -9.32
N ARG A 502 33.90 13.62 -8.72
CA ARG A 502 33.10 12.56 -9.34
C ARG A 502 31.67 13.06 -9.54
N PRO A 503 31.21 13.24 -10.78
CA PRO A 503 29.82 13.59 -11.04
C PRO A 503 28.90 12.47 -10.55
N TRP A 504 27.75 12.84 -9.97
CA TRP A 504 26.74 11.90 -9.53
C TRP A 504 25.48 12.00 -10.36
N ILE A 505 24.85 13.17 -10.37
CA ILE A 505 23.57 13.42 -11.07
C ILE A 505 23.69 14.73 -11.83
N SER A 506 23.11 14.77 -13.01
CA SER A 506 22.86 16.00 -13.77
C SER A 506 21.50 15.86 -14.43
N GLY A 507 20.58 16.75 -14.11
CA GLY A 507 19.21 16.65 -14.58
C GLY A 507 18.29 17.70 -13.96
N GLU A 508 17.01 17.58 -14.21
CA GLU A 508 15.99 18.44 -13.60
C GLU A 508 15.72 17.97 -12.17
N ALA A 509 15.59 18.91 -11.24
CA ALA A 509 15.20 18.58 -9.87
C ALA A 509 13.68 18.34 -9.82
N PRO A 510 13.18 17.39 -9.01
CA PRO A 510 11.76 17.24 -8.77
C PRO A 510 11.11 18.53 -8.24
N GLU A 511 9.81 18.64 -8.45
CA GLU A 511 9.04 19.78 -7.95
C GLU A 511 8.78 19.71 -6.43
N GLY A 512 8.30 20.84 -5.88
CA GLY A 512 7.87 20.92 -4.49
C GLY A 512 9.01 20.99 -3.47
N HIS A 513 8.65 21.23 -2.20
CA HIS A 513 9.63 21.37 -1.12
C HIS A 513 10.27 20.02 -0.73
N ALA A 514 9.64 18.87 -0.99
CA ALA A 514 10.16 17.55 -0.64
C ALA A 514 11.21 16.98 -1.62
N TRP A 515 11.57 17.72 -2.68
CA TRP A 515 12.42 17.23 -3.77
C TRP A 515 13.74 16.56 -3.36
N PRO A 516 14.49 17.00 -2.31
CA PRO A 516 15.74 16.33 -1.94
C PRO A 516 15.48 14.91 -1.43
N TRP A 517 14.37 14.71 -0.71
CA TRP A 517 14.00 13.44 -0.13
C TRP A 517 13.46 12.46 -1.17
N THR A 518 12.61 12.93 -2.08
CA THR A 518 12.07 12.12 -3.18
C THR A 518 13.17 11.70 -4.15
N MET A 519 14.11 12.59 -4.47
CA MET A 519 15.28 12.29 -5.32
C MET A 519 16.16 11.20 -4.71
N VAL A 520 16.48 11.31 -3.41
CA VAL A 520 17.29 10.32 -2.70
C VAL A 520 16.56 8.98 -2.60
N GLN A 521 15.26 8.98 -2.28
CA GLN A 521 14.44 7.77 -2.25
C GLN A 521 14.43 7.05 -3.61
N LYS A 522 14.20 7.77 -4.71
CA LYS A 522 14.18 7.17 -6.07
C LYS A 522 15.54 6.59 -6.46
N SER A 523 16.62 7.25 -6.05
CA SER A 523 17.98 6.74 -6.23
C SER A 523 18.20 5.44 -5.44
N ILE A 524 17.76 5.39 -4.19
CA ILE A 524 17.80 4.18 -3.35
C ILE A 524 16.96 3.07 -3.99
N ALA A 525 15.73 3.35 -4.40
CA ALA A 525 14.84 2.38 -5.01
C ALA A 525 15.46 1.73 -6.26
N SER A 526 16.08 2.56 -7.12
CA SER A 526 16.78 2.08 -8.33
C SER A 526 18.01 1.23 -7.99
N ALA A 527 18.79 1.62 -6.98
CA ALA A 527 19.98 0.88 -6.58
C ALA A 527 19.65 -0.39 -5.79
N MET A 528 18.49 -0.46 -5.15
CA MET A 528 18.05 -1.63 -4.37
C MET A 528 17.88 -2.86 -5.24
N ASP A 529 17.31 -2.71 -6.45
CA ASP A 529 17.14 -3.82 -7.39
C ASP A 529 18.50 -4.36 -7.87
N GLU A 530 19.48 -3.48 -8.08
CA GLU A 530 20.85 -3.87 -8.39
C GLU A 530 21.51 -4.59 -7.21
N LYS A 531 21.32 -4.07 -5.98
CA LYS A 531 21.85 -4.69 -4.75
C LYS A 531 21.28 -6.09 -4.54
N LEU A 532 19.96 -6.26 -4.63
CA LEU A 532 19.32 -7.59 -4.53
C LEU A 532 19.83 -8.55 -5.60
N SER A 533 20.06 -8.08 -6.82
CA SER A 533 20.48 -8.92 -7.95
C SER A 533 21.96 -9.32 -7.91
N ARG A 534 22.82 -8.49 -7.31
CA ARG A 534 24.29 -8.64 -7.41
C ARG A 534 25.01 -8.89 -6.11
N ASP A 535 24.43 -8.54 -4.96
CA ASP A 535 25.09 -8.68 -3.67
C ASP A 535 24.90 -10.12 -3.15
N PRO A 536 25.96 -10.94 -3.06
CA PRO A 536 25.83 -12.28 -2.52
C PRO A 536 25.85 -12.31 -0.99
N PHE A 537 26.14 -11.18 -0.33
CA PHE A 537 26.36 -11.09 1.12
C PHE A 537 25.20 -10.36 1.83
N LEU A 538 23.96 -10.61 1.41
CA LEU A 538 22.78 -10.01 2.06
C LEU A 538 22.54 -10.57 3.48
N GLY A 539 22.89 -11.85 3.69
CA GLY A 539 22.78 -12.54 4.99
C GLY A 539 24.10 -12.59 5.76
N THR A 540 24.16 -13.49 6.73
CA THR A 540 25.39 -13.70 7.53
C THR A 540 26.48 -14.45 6.72
N PRO A 541 27.77 -14.36 7.10
CA PRO A 541 28.87 -15.02 6.37
C PRO A 541 28.74 -16.54 6.20
N ASP A 542 28.02 -17.21 7.10
CA ASP A 542 27.75 -18.64 7.06
C ASP A 542 26.29 -18.97 6.70
N GLY A 543 25.52 -17.96 6.29
CA GLY A 543 24.10 -18.07 5.98
C GLY A 543 23.79 -18.60 4.58
N VAL A 544 22.51 -18.80 4.29
CA VAL A 544 22.01 -19.41 3.04
C VAL A 544 22.50 -18.65 1.80
N TRP A 545 22.51 -17.30 1.84
CA TRP A 545 22.94 -16.46 0.71
C TRP A 545 24.37 -16.75 0.25
N VAL A 546 25.28 -16.85 1.23
CA VAL A 546 26.71 -17.07 0.99
C VAL A 546 26.98 -18.53 0.66
N GLN A 547 26.30 -19.48 1.34
CA GLN A 547 26.39 -20.90 1.03
C GLN A 547 26.00 -21.20 -0.42
N GLU A 548 24.83 -20.74 -0.86
CA GLU A 548 24.38 -20.95 -2.25
C GLU A 548 25.31 -20.25 -3.23
N ARG A 549 25.85 -19.06 -2.89
CA ARG A 549 26.82 -18.39 -3.78
C ARG A 549 28.14 -19.15 -3.88
N ARG A 550 28.69 -19.66 -2.78
CA ARG A 550 29.93 -20.44 -2.79
C ARG A 550 29.77 -21.72 -3.61
N PHE A 551 28.63 -22.41 -3.48
CA PHE A 551 28.31 -23.57 -4.31
C PHE A 551 28.14 -23.19 -5.79
N ASP A 552 27.41 -22.10 -6.08
CA ASP A 552 27.24 -21.54 -7.42
C ASP A 552 28.60 -21.18 -8.08
N LEU A 553 29.51 -20.60 -7.31
CA LEU A 553 30.85 -20.29 -7.78
C LEU A 553 31.68 -21.56 -8.02
N ALA A 554 31.65 -22.50 -7.08
CA ALA A 554 32.35 -23.78 -7.19
C ALA A 554 31.94 -24.56 -8.46
N ARG A 555 30.64 -24.68 -8.73
CA ARG A 555 30.12 -25.35 -9.93
C ARG A 555 30.61 -24.65 -11.21
N ARG A 556 30.63 -23.31 -11.24
CA ARG A 556 31.06 -22.52 -12.41
C ARG A 556 32.56 -22.63 -12.64
N VAL A 557 33.37 -22.60 -11.59
CA VAL A 557 34.83 -22.78 -11.63
C VAL A 557 35.20 -24.15 -12.22
N LEU A 558 34.43 -25.19 -11.89
CA LEU A 558 34.58 -26.54 -12.44
C LEU A 558 33.84 -26.77 -13.77
N GLY A 559 33.19 -25.75 -14.34
CA GLY A 559 32.49 -25.84 -15.62
C GLY A 559 31.20 -26.68 -15.61
N ARG A 560 30.55 -26.85 -14.46
CA ARG A 560 29.27 -27.55 -14.30
C ARG A 560 28.08 -26.62 -14.58
N GLY A 561 26.98 -27.20 -15.08
CA GLY A 561 25.73 -26.47 -15.41
C GLY A 561 24.95 -25.99 -14.18
N SER A 562 23.88 -25.20 -14.37
CA SER A 562 23.04 -24.69 -13.26
C SER A 562 22.19 -25.76 -12.58
N GLY A 563 21.71 -26.76 -13.30
CA GLY A 563 20.93 -27.87 -12.72
C GLY A 563 21.77 -28.98 -12.07
N PHE A 564 23.04 -28.71 -11.71
CA PHE A 564 23.88 -29.68 -11.00
C PHE A 564 23.89 -29.31 -9.51
N HIS A 565 23.43 -30.23 -8.66
CA HIS A 565 23.32 -30.05 -7.21
C HIS A 565 24.10 -31.10 -6.40
N GLY A 566 24.94 -31.90 -7.05
CA GLY A 566 25.74 -32.91 -6.36
C GLY A 566 26.97 -32.33 -5.66
N ASP A 567 27.56 -33.13 -4.79
CA ASP A 567 28.73 -32.74 -4.02
C ASP A 567 29.97 -32.51 -4.92
N LEU A 568 30.79 -31.52 -4.56
CA LEU A 568 31.99 -31.14 -5.29
C LEU A 568 33.24 -31.24 -4.41
N SER A 569 34.33 -31.78 -4.95
CA SER A 569 35.61 -31.91 -4.24
C SER A 569 36.20 -30.53 -3.90
N ALA A 570 36.40 -30.26 -2.61
CA ALA A 570 36.95 -28.99 -2.14
C ALA A 570 38.38 -28.75 -2.64
N ASP A 571 39.21 -29.80 -2.72
CA ASP A 571 40.58 -29.71 -3.24
C ASP A 571 40.61 -29.30 -4.73
N GLU A 572 39.72 -29.88 -5.54
CA GLU A 572 39.62 -29.53 -6.96
C GLU A 572 39.17 -28.07 -7.15
N ILE A 573 38.17 -27.65 -6.37
CA ILE A 573 37.67 -26.27 -6.39
C ILE A 573 38.77 -25.30 -5.98
N ARG A 574 39.43 -25.56 -4.85
CA ARG A 574 40.50 -24.71 -4.30
C ARG A 574 41.62 -24.48 -5.31
N ASN A 575 42.12 -25.58 -5.90
CA ASN A 575 43.18 -25.52 -6.89
C ASN A 575 42.76 -24.64 -8.09
N ARG A 576 41.57 -24.89 -8.63
CA ARG A 576 41.08 -24.18 -9.80
C ARG A 576 40.75 -22.70 -9.51
N ALA A 577 40.17 -22.40 -8.35
CA ALA A 577 39.87 -21.03 -7.93
C ALA A 577 41.16 -20.23 -7.70
N THR A 578 42.19 -20.83 -7.10
CA THR A 578 43.50 -20.21 -6.90
C THR A 578 44.20 -19.92 -8.23
N GLU A 579 44.15 -20.85 -9.18
CA GLU A 579 44.66 -20.63 -10.54
C GLU A 579 44.00 -19.42 -11.21
N LEU A 580 42.66 -19.33 -11.13
CA LEU A 580 41.91 -18.22 -11.70
C LEU A 580 42.22 -16.89 -11.00
N PHE A 581 42.33 -16.90 -9.66
CA PHE A 581 42.64 -15.69 -8.88
C PHE A 581 44.06 -15.18 -9.17
N ASN A 582 45.03 -16.08 -9.32
CA ASN A 582 46.38 -15.73 -9.74
C ASN A 582 46.42 -15.19 -11.18
N ALA A 583 45.60 -15.74 -12.09
CA ALA A 583 45.55 -15.30 -13.49
C ALA A 583 45.05 -13.84 -13.63
N ILE A 584 44.24 -13.35 -12.69
CA ILE A 584 43.81 -11.94 -12.63
C ILE A 584 44.73 -11.07 -11.75
N GLY A 585 45.91 -11.57 -11.39
CA GLY A 585 46.88 -10.84 -10.56
C GLY A 585 46.42 -10.61 -9.13
N GLN A 586 45.58 -11.50 -8.59
CA GLN A 586 44.99 -11.38 -7.24
C GLN A 586 44.21 -10.08 -7.02
N ASN A 587 43.72 -9.48 -8.12
CA ASN A 587 42.94 -8.25 -8.04
C ASN A 587 41.51 -8.57 -7.60
N ARG A 588 41.16 -8.16 -6.37
CA ARG A 588 39.80 -8.35 -5.82
C ARG A 588 38.72 -7.59 -6.60
N ASP A 589 39.09 -6.49 -7.26
CA ASP A 589 38.18 -5.65 -8.03
C ASP A 589 38.01 -6.12 -9.48
N ALA A 590 38.76 -7.13 -9.92
CA ALA A 590 38.64 -7.65 -11.28
C ALA A 590 37.37 -8.50 -11.45
N GLY A 591 36.55 -8.16 -12.44
CA GLY A 591 35.41 -8.95 -12.87
C GLY A 591 35.79 -9.99 -13.92
N ILE A 592 35.34 -11.23 -13.75
CA ILE A 592 35.57 -12.33 -14.70
C ILE A 592 34.28 -12.55 -15.49
N SER A 593 34.35 -12.49 -16.82
CA SER A 593 33.19 -12.65 -17.71
C SER A 593 33.38 -13.79 -18.71
N ARG A 594 32.26 -14.39 -19.13
CA ARG A 594 32.19 -15.29 -20.30
C ARG A 594 31.03 -14.81 -21.17
N ASN A 595 31.26 -14.67 -22.47
CA ASN A 595 30.27 -14.14 -23.43
C ASN A 595 29.71 -12.75 -23.04
N GLY A 596 30.54 -11.88 -22.48
CA GLY A 596 30.19 -10.47 -22.21
C GLY A 596 29.40 -10.22 -20.92
N SER A 597 29.04 -11.25 -20.15
CA SER A 597 28.42 -11.09 -18.81
C SER A 597 29.42 -11.47 -17.72
N ALA A 598 29.64 -10.57 -16.75
CA ALA A 598 30.43 -10.88 -15.55
C ALA A 598 29.75 -12.01 -14.77
N ILE A 599 30.51 -13.07 -14.48
CA ILE A 599 30.05 -14.28 -13.81
C ILE A 599 30.37 -14.24 -12.31
N PHE A 600 31.56 -13.75 -11.97
CA PHE A 600 32.04 -13.58 -10.59
C PHE A 600 33.23 -12.60 -10.55
N SER A 601 33.56 -12.13 -9.36
CA SER A 601 34.64 -11.18 -9.08
C SER A 601 35.85 -11.84 -8.41
N GLY A 602 37.01 -11.17 -8.44
CA GLY A 602 38.19 -11.60 -7.68
C GLY A 602 37.94 -11.68 -6.19
N ALA A 603 37.12 -10.78 -5.63
CA ALA A 603 36.71 -10.82 -4.22
C ALA A 603 35.97 -12.11 -3.84
N GLU A 604 35.14 -12.64 -4.74
CA GLU A 604 34.41 -13.89 -4.49
C GLU A 604 35.31 -15.13 -4.61
N LEU A 605 36.31 -15.10 -5.50
CA LEU A 605 37.33 -16.16 -5.55
C LEU A 605 38.17 -16.19 -4.27
N ASP A 606 38.59 -15.01 -3.80
CA ASP A 606 39.33 -14.84 -2.55
C ASP A 606 38.53 -15.34 -1.34
N ASP A 607 37.23 -15.00 -1.27
CA ASP A 607 36.32 -15.52 -0.23
C ASP A 607 36.21 -17.05 -0.28
N LEU A 608 35.99 -17.63 -1.46
CA LEU A 608 35.86 -19.08 -1.62
C LEU A 608 37.14 -19.83 -1.21
N VAL A 609 38.30 -19.35 -1.63
CA VAL A 609 39.59 -19.96 -1.27
C VAL A 609 39.85 -19.82 0.23
N SER A 610 39.65 -18.62 0.79
CA SER A 610 39.82 -18.36 2.22
C SER A 610 38.89 -19.21 3.09
N TRP A 611 37.65 -19.42 2.64
CA TRP A 611 36.68 -20.28 3.32
C TRP A 611 37.11 -21.75 3.29
N ILE A 612 37.54 -22.28 2.13
CA ILE A 612 38.04 -23.66 2.04
C ILE A 612 39.27 -23.84 2.94
N ASP A 613 40.20 -22.87 2.95
CA ASP A 613 41.43 -22.93 3.75
C ASP A 613 41.16 -22.89 5.25
N SER A 614 40.19 -22.09 5.68
CA SER A 614 39.87 -21.92 7.10
C SER A 614 38.97 -23.03 7.65
N THR A 615 38.07 -23.59 6.85
CA THR A 615 37.10 -24.61 7.30
C THR A 615 37.51 -26.04 6.94
N ALA A 616 38.46 -26.22 6.02
CA ALA A 616 38.95 -27.51 5.52
C ALA A 616 37.84 -28.53 5.20
N PRO A 617 36.82 -28.16 4.41
CA PRO A 617 35.71 -29.06 4.10
C PRO A 617 36.19 -30.17 3.16
N GLY A 618 35.74 -31.40 3.36
CA GLY A 618 36.04 -32.49 2.42
C GLY A 618 35.30 -32.38 1.08
N GLN A 619 34.11 -31.78 1.10
CA GLN A 619 33.26 -31.51 -0.07
C GLN A 619 32.53 -30.17 0.12
N VAL A 620 32.24 -29.51 -0.99
CA VAL A 620 31.34 -28.36 -1.06
C VAL A 620 29.98 -28.86 -1.55
N VAL A 621 28.96 -28.74 -0.71
CA VAL A 621 27.65 -29.40 -0.90
C VAL A 621 26.58 -28.38 -1.31
N SER A 622 25.59 -28.78 -2.11
CA SER A 622 24.48 -27.91 -2.53
C SER A 622 23.45 -27.71 -1.42
N HIS A 623 23.39 -28.62 -0.44
CA HIS A 623 22.30 -28.76 0.53
C HIS A 623 20.91 -29.01 -0.08
N LEU A 624 20.82 -29.27 -1.39
CA LEU A 624 19.58 -29.58 -2.09
C LEU A 624 19.59 -31.03 -2.59
N PRO A 625 18.41 -31.67 -2.67
CA PRO A 625 18.26 -33.01 -3.23
C PRO A 625 18.79 -33.14 -4.68
N GLU A 626 19.62 -34.13 -4.95
CA GLU A 626 20.03 -34.50 -6.31
C GLU A 626 18.89 -35.15 -7.11
N ALA A 627 18.93 -35.01 -8.43
CA ALA A 627 18.04 -35.69 -9.38
C ALA A 627 18.16 -37.23 -9.29
N ASP A 628 17.03 -37.93 -9.33
CA ASP A 628 16.94 -39.39 -9.18
C ASP A 628 16.54 -40.13 -10.48
N VAL A 629 16.17 -39.40 -11.55
CA VAL A 629 15.80 -39.99 -12.85
C VAL A 629 16.94 -39.81 -13.87
N SER A 630 17.59 -40.92 -14.24
CA SER A 630 18.72 -40.89 -15.19
C SER A 630 18.30 -40.70 -16.66
N HIS A 631 17.09 -41.11 -17.04
CA HIS A 631 16.57 -41.04 -18.41
C HIS A 631 15.17 -40.41 -18.42
N PRO A 632 15.07 -39.07 -18.36
CA PRO A 632 13.79 -38.38 -18.32
C PRO A 632 12.98 -38.62 -19.60
N GLY A 633 11.66 -38.77 -19.47
CA GLY A 633 10.76 -38.93 -20.61
C GLY A 633 10.53 -37.64 -21.42
N GLY A 634 10.96 -36.49 -20.89
CA GLY A 634 10.86 -35.17 -21.51
C GLY A 634 12.16 -34.37 -21.41
N GLY A 635 12.14 -33.15 -21.98
CA GLY A 635 13.31 -32.27 -22.06
C GLY A 635 13.42 -31.24 -20.94
N TRP A 636 12.48 -31.23 -19.99
CA TRP A 636 12.44 -30.21 -18.94
C TRP A 636 13.30 -30.60 -17.74
N VAL A 637 13.74 -29.60 -16.96
CA VAL A 637 14.64 -29.83 -15.81
C VAL A 637 13.97 -30.69 -14.73
N TRP A 638 12.68 -30.47 -14.47
CA TRP A 638 11.90 -31.23 -13.48
C TRP A 638 11.64 -32.68 -13.91
N ASP A 639 11.73 -33.03 -15.20
CA ASP A 639 11.56 -34.42 -15.67
C ASP A 639 12.67 -35.36 -15.14
N ARG A 640 13.76 -34.79 -14.61
CA ARG A 640 14.87 -35.51 -13.97
C ARG A 640 14.57 -35.91 -12.52
N TYR A 641 13.41 -35.52 -11.99
CA TYR A 641 13.00 -35.78 -10.62
C TYR A 641 11.73 -36.63 -10.61
N SER A 642 11.70 -37.68 -9.80
CA SER A 642 10.44 -38.34 -9.46
C SER A 642 9.52 -37.38 -8.68
N PRO A 643 8.19 -37.59 -8.67
CA PRO A 643 7.27 -36.71 -7.93
C PRO A 643 7.67 -36.48 -6.47
N GLN A 644 8.09 -37.54 -5.77
CA GLN A 644 8.57 -37.44 -4.39
C GLN A 644 9.87 -36.64 -4.30
N ARG A 645 10.82 -36.88 -5.19
CA ARG A 645 12.11 -36.17 -5.18
C ARG A 645 11.96 -34.69 -5.53
N LEU A 646 11.02 -34.36 -6.43
CA LEU A 646 10.66 -32.97 -6.73
C LEU A 646 10.08 -32.28 -5.48
N MET A 647 9.18 -32.95 -4.75
CA MET A 647 8.65 -32.42 -3.50
C MET A 647 9.75 -32.20 -2.44
N GLU A 648 10.68 -33.15 -2.29
CA GLU A 648 11.86 -33.00 -1.42
C GLU A 648 12.70 -31.79 -1.81
N PHE A 649 12.89 -31.56 -3.12
CA PHE A 649 13.66 -30.41 -3.62
C PHE A 649 12.94 -29.09 -3.28
N GLU A 650 11.68 -28.97 -3.66
CA GLU A 650 10.88 -27.76 -3.48
C GLU A 650 10.76 -27.38 -2.00
N VAL A 651 10.46 -28.36 -1.13
CA VAL A 651 10.33 -28.06 0.29
C VAL A 651 11.64 -27.61 0.91
N GLU A 652 12.78 -28.15 0.49
CA GLU A 652 14.08 -27.72 0.99
C GLU A 652 14.44 -26.31 0.48
N VAL A 653 14.16 -26.03 -0.78
CA VAL A 653 14.33 -24.67 -1.37
C VAL A 653 13.53 -23.64 -0.59
N TYR A 654 12.23 -23.86 -0.37
CA TYR A 654 11.39 -22.94 0.39
C TYR A 654 11.79 -22.85 1.86
N GLY A 655 12.19 -23.96 2.47
CA GLY A 655 12.69 -24.01 3.84
C GLY A 655 13.92 -23.13 4.03
N ARG A 656 14.88 -23.21 3.11
CA ARG A 656 16.09 -22.38 3.07
C ARG A 656 15.80 -20.94 2.67
N ALA A 657 14.81 -20.70 1.80
CA ALA A 657 14.40 -19.34 1.41
C ALA A 657 13.84 -18.56 2.61
N CYS A 658 13.09 -19.23 3.51
CA CYS A 658 12.63 -18.62 4.76
C CYS A 658 13.80 -18.20 5.66
N GLU A 659 14.86 -19.01 5.72
CA GLU A 659 16.08 -18.68 6.48
C GLU A 659 16.82 -17.51 5.82
N ALA A 660 17.00 -17.55 4.50
CA ALA A 660 17.64 -16.48 3.73
C ALA A 660 16.92 -15.13 3.92
N TYR A 661 15.58 -15.11 3.90
CA TYR A 661 14.81 -13.89 4.15
C TYR A 661 15.05 -13.37 5.58
N ASP A 662 14.92 -14.22 6.60
CA ASP A 662 15.14 -13.82 8.00
C ASP A 662 16.58 -13.31 8.23
N GLU A 663 17.57 -13.97 7.63
CA GLU A 663 18.98 -13.56 7.67
C GLU A 663 19.18 -12.17 7.06
N ALA A 664 18.62 -11.93 5.86
CA ALA A 664 18.73 -10.64 5.19
C ALA A 664 18.03 -9.55 6.01
N LEU A 665 16.85 -9.83 6.55
CA LEU A 665 16.10 -8.91 7.39
C LEU A 665 16.86 -8.56 8.68
N ALA A 666 17.49 -9.54 9.33
CA ALA A 666 18.26 -9.32 10.54
C ALA A 666 19.62 -8.66 10.31
N HIS A 667 20.18 -8.78 9.09
CA HIS A 667 21.51 -8.30 8.75
C HIS A 667 21.47 -7.02 7.91
N SER A 668 21.25 -7.17 6.60
CA SER A 668 21.31 -6.05 5.65
C SER A 668 20.13 -5.09 5.77
N PHE A 669 18.94 -5.58 6.11
CA PHE A 669 17.69 -4.80 6.14
C PHE A 669 17.18 -4.51 7.56
N ALA A 670 18.04 -4.66 8.58
CA ALA A 670 17.66 -4.55 10.00
C ALA A 670 16.96 -3.23 10.36
N ARG A 671 17.32 -2.14 9.66
CA ARG A 671 16.75 -0.81 9.88
C ARG A 671 15.38 -0.60 9.26
N LEU A 672 15.01 -1.35 8.23
CA LEU A 672 13.63 -1.39 7.75
C LEU A 672 12.75 -2.16 8.74
N GLY A 673 13.27 -3.29 9.25
CA GLY A 673 12.69 -4.01 10.38
C GLY A 673 11.20 -4.30 10.17
N TRP A 674 10.36 -3.78 11.06
CA TRP A 674 8.92 -4.02 11.08
C TRP A 674 8.15 -3.38 9.92
N SER A 675 8.76 -2.46 9.15
CA SER A 675 8.11 -1.86 7.98
C SER A 675 8.02 -2.82 6.81
N MET A 676 8.86 -3.86 6.78
CA MET A 676 8.82 -4.90 5.73
C MET A 676 7.56 -5.75 5.92
N PRO A 677 6.62 -5.81 4.96
CA PRO A 677 5.36 -6.53 5.15
C PRO A 677 5.50 -7.98 5.61
N SER A 678 6.37 -8.78 4.99
CA SER A 678 6.56 -10.18 5.39
C SER A 678 7.20 -10.35 6.78
N SER A 679 7.86 -9.33 7.34
CA SER A 679 8.45 -9.38 8.70
C SER A 679 7.42 -9.63 9.80
N ALA A 680 6.14 -9.27 9.59
CA ALA A 680 5.08 -9.51 10.56
C ALA A 680 4.93 -11.01 10.91
N LEU A 681 5.23 -11.88 9.94
CA LEU A 681 5.18 -13.34 10.09
C LEU A 681 6.48 -13.92 10.67
N ALA A 682 7.57 -13.16 10.70
CA ALA A 682 8.90 -13.66 11.03
C ALA A 682 9.06 -14.09 12.51
N PRO A 683 9.73 -15.22 12.81
CA PRO A 683 10.19 -16.22 11.85
C PRO A 683 8.98 -16.93 11.23
N PHE A 684 8.97 -17.05 9.92
CA PHE A 684 7.90 -17.70 9.17
C PHE A 684 8.40 -18.97 8.48
N GLY A 685 7.43 -19.79 8.10
CA GLY A 685 7.62 -20.95 7.26
C GLY A 685 6.59 -20.97 6.14
N VAL A 686 6.67 -21.98 5.28
CA VAL A 686 5.82 -22.09 4.10
C VAL A 686 5.09 -23.43 4.05
N VAL A 687 3.78 -23.37 3.82
CA VAL A 687 2.96 -24.55 3.51
C VAL A 687 2.78 -24.60 1.99
N LEU A 688 3.17 -25.72 1.40
CA LEU A 688 3.16 -25.97 -0.03
C LEU A 688 2.12 -27.05 -0.36
N GLU A 689 1.41 -26.83 -1.46
CA GLU A 689 0.58 -27.84 -2.10
C GLU A 689 1.04 -28.00 -3.54
N VAL A 690 1.34 -29.22 -3.96
CA VAL A 690 1.71 -29.53 -5.35
C VAL A 690 0.61 -30.30 -6.04
N GLN A 691 0.31 -29.88 -7.27
CA GLN A 691 -0.60 -30.58 -8.15
C GLN A 691 0.17 -31.04 -9.38
N PHE A 692 0.38 -32.35 -9.45
CA PHE A 692 0.91 -32.96 -10.66
C PHE A 692 -0.13 -32.89 -11.75
N ASP A 693 -1.35 -33.42 -11.60
CA ASP A 693 -2.40 -33.48 -12.63
C ASP A 693 -3.58 -32.50 -12.41
N GLY A 694 -4.01 -31.74 -13.43
CA GLY A 694 -5.18 -30.85 -13.32
C GLY A 694 -5.53 -30.03 -14.58
N PRO A 695 -6.76 -29.48 -14.67
CA PRO A 695 -7.22 -28.64 -15.79
C PRO A 695 -6.55 -27.25 -15.83
N ASP A 696 -5.98 -26.80 -14.70
CA ASP A 696 -5.36 -25.47 -14.53
C ASP A 696 -3.83 -25.48 -14.77
N ARG A 697 -3.27 -26.51 -15.41
CA ARG A 697 -1.82 -26.60 -15.68
C ARG A 697 -1.34 -25.51 -16.63
N LEU A 698 -0.25 -24.85 -16.27
CA LEU A 698 0.59 -24.04 -17.19
C LEU A 698 1.48 -24.98 -18.03
N GLY A 699 0.87 -25.73 -18.96
CA GLY A 699 1.60 -26.70 -19.79
C GLY A 699 1.97 -27.98 -19.04
N ASN A 700 3.24 -28.38 -19.07
CA ASN A 700 3.76 -29.59 -18.42
C ASN A 700 4.40 -29.33 -17.04
N VAL A 701 4.30 -28.11 -16.51
CA VAL A 701 4.87 -27.74 -15.21
C VAL A 701 3.90 -28.13 -14.10
N PRO A 702 4.33 -28.86 -13.04
CA PRO A 702 3.52 -29.05 -11.84
C PRO A 702 3.16 -27.71 -11.22
N LEU A 703 1.88 -27.54 -10.86
CA LEU A 703 1.42 -26.33 -10.19
C LEU A 703 1.79 -26.41 -8.71
N LEU A 704 2.44 -25.37 -8.20
CA LEU A 704 2.82 -25.22 -6.82
C LEU A 704 2.03 -24.06 -6.22
N THR A 705 1.34 -24.30 -5.10
CA THR A 705 0.70 -23.26 -4.31
C THR A 705 1.48 -23.09 -3.01
N ALA A 706 1.98 -21.89 -2.75
CA ALA A 706 2.76 -21.55 -1.56
C ALA A 706 2.03 -20.58 -0.63
N MET A 707 2.15 -20.82 0.68
CA MET A 707 1.62 -19.96 1.74
C MET A 707 2.65 -19.68 2.82
N GLN A 708 2.97 -18.40 3.03
CA GLN A 708 3.74 -17.99 4.21
C GLN A 708 2.86 -18.03 5.46
N VAL A 709 3.34 -18.69 6.51
CA VAL A 709 2.65 -18.84 7.80
C VAL A 709 3.64 -18.61 8.94
N PRO A 710 3.22 -18.07 10.09
CA PRO A 710 4.10 -17.99 11.26
C PRO A 710 4.61 -19.38 11.65
N MET A 711 5.90 -19.48 12.02
CA MET A 711 6.49 -20.77 12.40
C MET A 711 5.75 -21.46 13.55
N ALA A 712 5.15 -20.68 14.45
CA ALA A 712 4.36 -21.19 15.56
C ALA A 712 3.12 -21.98 15.11
N LEU A 713 2.62 -21.74 13.89
CA LEU A 713 1.38 -22.32 13.37
C LEU A 713 1.62 -23.35 12.25
N ILE A 714 2.84 -23.51 11.74
CA ILE A 714 3.11 -24.37 10.57
C ILE A 714 2.62 -25.81 10.77
N ARG A 715 2.80 -26.38 11.96
CA ARG A 715 2.33 -27.75 12.28
C ARG A 715 0.81 -27.88 12.31
N GLN A 716 0.10 -26.80 12.62
CA GLN A 716 -1.36 -26.78 12.61
C GLN A 716 -1.90 -26.78 11.19
N PHE A 717 -1.17 -26.18 10.25
CA PHE A 717 -1.60 -26.02 8.86
C PHE A 717 -1.02 -27.06 7.90
N ALA A 718 0.01 -27.79 8.35
CA ALA A 718 0.61 -28.89 7.63
C ALA A 718 -0.49 -29.83 7.10
N PRO A 719 -0.45 -30.20 5.80
CA PRO A 719 -1.44 -31.08 5.21
C PRO A 719 -1.53 -32.41 5.98
N PRO A 720 -2.74 -32.88 6.34
CA PRO A 720 -2.89 -34.15 7.05
C PRO A 720 -2.60 -35.30 6.09
N GLY A 721 -1.56 -36.09 6.36
CA GLY A 721 -1.28 -37.31 5.61
C GLY A 721 0.16 -37.83 5.80
N PRO A 722 0.41 -39.13 5.56
CA PRO A 722 1.75 -39.72 5.64
C PRO A 722 2.70 -39.27 4.52
N GLU A 723 2.18 -38.60 3.48
CA GLU A 723 2.92 -38.15 2.29
C GLU A 723 3.44 -36.70 2.41
N ALA A 724 3.22 -36.02 3.55
CA ALA A 724 3.75 -34.69 3.77
C ALA A 724 5.28 -34.73 3.96
N VAL A 725 6.00 -34.07 3.06
CA VAL A 725 7.46 -33.95 3.12
C VAL A 725 7.81 -32.64 3.81
N TRP A 726 8.78 -32.69 4.73
CA TRP A 726 9.24 -31.51 5.48
C TRP A 726 10.66 -31.15 5.07
N SER A 727 10.97 -29.86 5.05
CA SER A 727 12.36 -29.40 4.96
C SER A 727 13.16 -29.83 6.19
N VAL A 728 14.48 -29.88 6.06
CA VAL A 728 15.41 -30.18 7.16
C VAL A 728 15.21 -29.17 8.29
N SER A 729 15.07 -27.89 7.95
CA SER A 729 14.82 -26.79 8.88
C SER A 729 13.43 -26.82 9.54
N ARG A 730 12.51 -27.67 9.06
CA ARG A 730 11.08 -27.69 9.42
C ARG A 730 10.36 -26.37 9.17
N ARG A 731 10.95 -25.49 8.35
CA ARG A 731 10.35 -24.22 7.93
C ARG A 731 9.48 -24.36 6.69
N ALA A 732 9.50 -25.49 6.01
CA ALA A 732 8.54 -25.76 4.95
C ALA A 732 7.98 -27.19 5.03
N VAL A 733 6.75 -27.33 4.54
CA VAL A 733 6.06 -28.61 4.39
C VAL A 733 5.32 -28.62 3.06
N ILE A 734 5.40 -29.72 2.32
CA ILE A 734 4.72 -29.92 1.04
C ILE A 734 3.88 -31.20 1.07
N ALA A 735 2.70 -31.16 0.45
CA ALA A 735 1.93 -32.36 0.16
C ALA A 735 1.32 -32.29 -1.23
N GLN A 736 1.09 -33.47 -1.82
CA GLN A 736 0.32 -33.59 -3.05
C GLN A 736 -1.18 -33.44 -2.75
N THR A 737 -1.91 -32.71 -3.59
CA THR A 737 -3.36 -32.51 -3.45
C THR A 737 -4.12 -32.82 -4.73
N SER A 738 -5.32 -33.41 -4.58
CA SER A 738 -6.34 -33.48 -5.64
C SER A 738 -7.37 -32.38 -5.39
N ARG A 739 -7.25 -31.26 -6.09
CA ARG A 739 -7.96 -30.01 -5.75
C ARG A 739 -9.46 -30.11 -6.05
N GLU A 740 -10.31 -30.24 -5.02
CA GLU A 740 -11.71 -29.80 -5.08
C GLU A 740 -11.78 -28.31 -4.69
N GLN A 741 -12.27 -27.44 -5.58
CA GLN A 741 -12.16 -25.98 -5.39
C GLN A 741 -12.91 -25.46 -4.15
N SER A 742 -14.01 -26.08 -3.72
CA SER A 742 -14.81 -25.60 -2.58
C SER A 742 -14.11 -25.77 -1.22
N THR A 743 -13.54 -26.96 -0.97
CA THR A 743 -12.83 -27.31 0.28
C THR A 743 -11.51 -26.53 0.45
N PHE A 744 -10.87 -26.19 -0.67
CA PHE A 744 -9.69 -25.33 -0.68
C PHE A 744 -9.95 -23.97 -0.02
N TRP A 745 -11.01 -23.26 -0.42
CA TRP A 745 -11.29 -21.90 0.10
C TRP A 745 -11.67 -21.86 1.58
N GLU A 746 -12.42 -22.86 2.06
CA GLU A 746 -12.75 -22.98 3.48
C GLU A 746 -11.48 -23.15 4.32
N ARG A 747 -10.59 -24.05 3.89
CA ARG A 747 -9.28 -24.26 4.53
C ARG A 747 -8.44 -22.99 4.52
N GLN A 748 -8.35 -22.30 3.38
CA GLN A 748 -7.58 -21.07 3.27
C GLN A 748 -8.06 -19.98 4.22
N THR A 749 -9.39 -19.79 4.31
CA THR A 749 -9.96 -18.76 5.18
C THR A 749 -9.73 -19.09 6.65
N ALA A 750 -9.88 -20.36 7.04
CA ALA A 750 -9.58 -20.82 8.38
C ALA A 750 -8.10 -20.60 8.76
N ILE A 751 -7.17 -20.86 7.84
CA ILE A 751 -5.73 -20.61 8.07
C ILE A 751 -5.48 -19.11 8.26
N ARG A 752 -6.00 -18.25 7.38
CA ARG A 752 -5.85 -16.79 7.50
C ARG A 752 -6.39 -16.26 8.82
N GLU A 753 -7.56 -16.72 9.24
CA GLU A 753 -8.17 -16.27 10.49
C GLU A 753 -7.35 -16.68 11.71
N ASN A 754 -6.81 -17.91 11.70
CA ASN A 754 -5.89 -18.37 12.75
C ASN A 754 -4.59 -17.55 12.77
N ILE A 755 -4.02 -17.21 11.62
CA ILE A 755 -2.84 -16.33 11.53
C ILE A 755 -3.15 -14.94 12.07
N ARG A 756 -4.29 -14.35 11.71
CA ARG A 756 -4.70 -13.04 12.22
C ARG A 756 -4.89 -13.04 13.72
N SER A 757 -5.60 -14.04 14.25
CA SER A 757 -5.81 -14.22 15.69
C SER A 757 -4.47 -14.34 16.43
N TRP A 758 -3.53 -15.09 15.85
CA TRP A 758 -2.17 -15.20 16.38
C TRP A 758 -1.41 -13.86 16.34
N LEU A 759 -1.42 -13.15 15.20
CA LEU A 759 -0.77 -11.83 15.07
C LEU A 759 -1.30 -10.83 16.10
N ALA A 760 -2.64 -10.75 16.22
CA ALA A 760 -3.30 -9.90 17.21
C ALA A 760 -2.88 -10.28 18.64
N GLY A 761 -2.82 -11.58 18.96
CA GLY A 761 -2.33 -12.09 20.24
C GLY A 761 -0.85 -11.75 20.53
N GLN A 762 -0.03 -11.59 19.48
CA GLN A 762 1.38 -11.18 19.59
C GLN A 762 1.57 -9.65 19.52
N SER A 763 0.50 -8.86 19.48
CA SER A 763 0.55 -7.41 19.24
C SER A 763 1.31 -7.03 17.97
N ARG A 764 1.20 -7.87 16.93
CA ARG A 764 1.76 -7.64 15.59
C ARG A 764 0.65 -7.33 14.61
N GLU A 765 0.94 -6.46 13.66
CA GLU A 765 0.04 -6.15 12.55
C GLU A 765 0.84 -6.25 11.24
N SER A 766 0.23 -6.77 10.19
CA SER A 766 0.83 -6.78 8.86
C SER A 766 0.51 -5.49 8.12
N ILE A 767 1.51 -4.87 7.49
CA ILE A 767 1.34 -3.69 6.64
C ILE A 767 0.77 -4.08 5.28
N GLY A 768 1.09 -5.29 4.83
CA GLY A 768 0.60 -5.90 3.60
C GLY A 768 -0.40 -7.03 3.85
N SER A 769 -0.83 -7.65 2.77
CA SER A 769 -1.90 -8.62 2.79
C SER A 769 -1.39 -10.07 2.89
N LEU A 770 -2.11 -10.96 3.58
CA LEU A 770 -1.76 -12.39 3.69
C LEU A 770 -2.19 -13.14 2.41
N GLY A 771 -1.25 -13.34 1.49
CA GLY A 771 -1.48 -13.92 0.17
C GLY A 771 -1.12 -15.41 0.04
N TRP A 772 -1.61 -16.00 -1.05
CA TRP A 772 -1.12 -17.28 -1.60
C TRP A 772 -0.47 -16.97 -2.93
N VAL A 773 0.56 -17.72 -3.27
CA VAL A 773 1.26 -17.58 -4.54
C VAL A 773 1.14 -18.90 -5.29
N ASP A 774 0.52 -18.86 -6.47
CA ASP A 774 0.48 -19.99 -7.40
C ASP A 774 1.61 -19.82 -8.42
N THR A 775 2.58 -20.75 -8.42
CA THR A 775 3.74 -20.76 -9.31
C THR A 775 3.94 -22.12 -9.96
N GLY A 776 4.85 -22.21 -10.93
CA GLY A 776 5.36 -23.49 -11.40
C GLY A 776 6.42 -24.04 -10.44
N ALA A 777 6.55 -25.36 -10.37
CA ALA A 777 7.69 -26.03 -9.75
C ALA A 777 8.91 -25.98 -10.70
N ASP A 778 9.53 -24.81 -10.86
CA ASP A 778 10.62 -24.56 -11.82
C ASP A 778 11.94 -24.03 -11.19
N ASP A 779 11.99 -24.00 -9.86
CA ASP A 779 13.12 -23.46 -9.09
C ASP A 779 14.46 -24.17 -9.40
N MET A 780 14.45 -25.41 -9.89
CA MET A 780 15.65 -26.20 -10.23
C MET A 780 16.45 -25.60 -11.41
N SER A 781 15.84 -24.68 -12.15
CA SER A 781 16.51 -23.97 -13.24
C SER A 781 17.47 -22.88 -12.72
N ASN A 782 17.30 -22.45 -11.47
CA ASN A 782 18.05 -21.37 -10.85
C ASN A 782 19.39 -21.87 -10.26
N GLY A 783 20.44 -21.06 -10.39
CA GLY A 783 21.75 -21.36 -9.79
C GLY A 783 21.82 -21.20 -8.27
N ARG A 784 20.86 -20.46 -7.69
CA ARG A 784 20.74 -20.10 -6.27
C ARG A 784 19.25 -20.06 -5.88
N PRO A 785 18.55 -21.20 -5.91
CA PRO A 785 17.09 -21.23 -5.88
C PRO A 785 16.49 -20.61 -4.62
N ALA A 786 17.02 -20.92 -3.43
CA ALA A 786 16.49 -20.38 -2.18
C ALA A 786 16.73 -18.86 -2.06
N SER A 787 17.93 -18.40 -2.45
CA SER A 787 18.27 -16.97 -2.51
C SER A 787 17.38 -16.23 -3.50
N SER A 788 17.06 -16.83 -4.66
CA SER A 788 16.19 -16.22 -5.68
C SER A 788 14.77 -16.01 -5.16
N LEU A 789 14.19 -17.01 -4.49
CA LEU A 789 12.86 -16.87 -3.86
C LEU A 789 12.87 -15.80 -2.77
N ALA A 790 13.87 -15.81 -1.88
CA ALA A 790 14.01 -14.81 -0.83
C ALA A 790 14.20 -13.40 -1.40
N ALA A 791 14.97 -13.25 -2.49
CA ALA A 791 15.13 -11.98 -3.20
C ALA A 791 13.80 -11.49 -3.79
N GLY A 792 12.97 -12.41 -4.31
CA GLY A 792 11.61 -12.12 -4.77
C GLY A 792 10.75 -11.53 -3.66
N TRP A 793 10.70 -12.19 -2.50
CA TRP A 793 9.94 -11.70 -1.34
C TRP A 793 10.45 -10.36 -0.82
N LEU A 794 11.77 -10.17 -0.72
CA LEU A 794 12.36 -8.88 -0.35
C LEU A 794 12.01 -7.78 -1.35
N SER A 795 12.05 -8.08 -2.65
CA SER A 795 11.71 -7.15 -3.71
C SER A 795 10.24 -6.72 -3.64
N ASP A 796 9.32 -7.66 -3.40
CA ASP A 796 7.90 -7.35 -3.27
C ASP A 796 7.61 -6.49 -2.04
N ASP A 797 8.27 -6.77 -0.92
CA ASP A 797 8.22 -5.93 0.28
C ASP A 797 8.73 -4.51 -0.01
N LEU A 798 9.89 -4.37 -0.65
CA LEU A 798 10.50 -3.08 -0.98
C LEU A 798 9.65 -2.28 -1.97
N LYS A 799 9.06 -2.91 -2.99
CA LYS A 799 8.12 -2.26 -3.91
C LYS A 799 6.92 -1.68 -3.16
N SER A 800 6.37 -2.42 -2.21
CA SER A 800 5.23 -1.96 -1.41
C SER A 800 5.54 -0.70 -0.58
N LEU A 801 6.83 -0.48 -0.25
CA LEU A 801 7.33 0.70 0.48
C LEU A 801 7.79 1.84 -0.43
N GLY A 802 7.80 1.68 -1.76
CA GLY A 802 8.40 2.64 -2.68
C GLY A 802 9.94 2.65 -2.64
N LEU A 803 10.56 1.52 -2.30
CA LEU A 803 12.01 1.29 -2.31
C LEU A 803 12.46 0.25 -3.37
N GLY A 804 11.61 -0.04 -4.37
CA GLY A 804 11.95 -0.91 -5.52
C GLY A 804 11.23 -0.47 -6.79
N THR A 805 11.77 -0.80 -7.98
CA THR A 805 11.31 -0.24 -9.27
C THR A 805 10.44 -1.16 -10.13
N GLY A 806 9.98 -2.29 -9.58
CA GLY A 806 8.95 -3.15 -10.19
C GLY A 806 9.47 -4.42 -10.90
N GLY A 807 10.75 -4.51 -11.25
CA GLY A 807 11.35 -5.74 -11.78
C GLY A 807 11.51 -6.83 -10.71
N SER A 808 11.43 -8.11 -11.10
CA SER A 808 11.86 -9.21 -10.21
C SER A 808 13.39 -9.33 -10.30
N PRO A 809 14.10 -9.40 -9.16
CA PRO A 809 15.56 -9.48 -9.17
C PRO A 809 15.99 -10.79 -9.84
N GLN A 810 16.97 -10.69 -10.73
CA GLN A 810 17.60 -11.85 -11.35
C GLN A 810 19.01 -11.98 -10.78
N LEU A 811 19.18 -12.94 -9.87
CA LEU A 811 20.49 -13.21 -9.27
C LEU A 811 21.49 -13.63 -10.36
N ARG A 812 22.63 -12.94 -10.45
CA ARG A 812 23.68 -13.19 -11.47
C ARG A 812 24.80 -14.10 -10.99
#